data_AF-A0A937MRY4-F1
#
_entry.id   AF-A0A937MRY4-F1
#
_cell.length_a   1.000
_cell.length_b   1.000
_cell.length_c   1.000
_cell.angle_alpha   90.00
_cell.angle_beta   90.00
_cell.angle_gamma   90.00
#
_symmetry.space_group_name_H-M   'P 1'
#
loop_
_entity.id
_entity.type
_entity.pdbx_description
1 polymer ?
#
loop_
_entity_poly.entity_id
_entity_poly.type
_entity_poly.pdbx_seq_one_letter_code
_entity_poly.pdbx_strand_id
1 'polypeptide(L)'
;MQKTDTPLFLEIYRHMLTSRKADAVQEDAAQRGEAFFYIPASGHEAMAALAPHLTENDWLHCHYRDRALMLARGITLNQVLLELLGRTGSPSEGRRMPGFACSRELNLLSAPTGVASNTLQAVGVAQAVKEKGEIVYCGIGDGGTQEGEFFEAVAEAVRSSLPVLFVVQNNKFALSTPSKGRTFFSQPDGEVDSFYGIDLLRADGTDAVDAHKVFGEAVSNIRKTGGPQIVVLNLERLTSHTNADDHTLYRSAEEISDMRANADPVLNLANKLLAAGIPEEQLKEIEHEINHAIDAAFEIARKASNATTELSAKKPLPATKPEQRTDGDALTMIEAMRSAFQSQLKNPDVYLYGEDLEDPKGDVFGLTRGLSNAYPGQVVNSPLSESTIVGAAIGQALAGKKPVASIQFADFMLPAFNQIASELGAMWWRTNGQWECPVIVTAICGAYRPGLGPYHAQTFDATFAHIPGLDVLMPSTAADAAGLLNAAFESGRPTIFLFPKNLINDRSVTCAENAAEQFVPIGKARISRPGKDLTLVSWGSTMPLCEKAADALGEADASVEVIDLRSLSPWDEETIISSARKTGRLLVVHEDNHTCGLGGEILATVAEKAGVEIQMARVARADTYIPYLFETQMEVLPSFKSILGKAAELLDYSLTWQKPVEGAEGSVIVNAIGSSPSDKTVTITELQVEAGQSVKAGDLLASVEADKATMEISTPVDGVVEELLLAEGDAVDVGTPLARIKTDATDMIKKPVTSENPGTPILEKQISKVSASAKATADKPTSKPVLLSSITTVLGSRKVMNDELVQPGDEWDSEGIQKRTGITTRYWIDGDENVVSLAVNATRDLLEKENLTIADIDALVCSTGTPLSMTPSLACRVLKELSPEKGEILMQAHDVNAACSGYMYALQNAVDILRDDSSKKVIVITSETLSPMINHDDPKTSVLFGDAATASLLSCEPRNGNVNALINRPVLSAMGVEEKILFVPNMGGTEVIEMEGLTVFKLAVKKMIAMLSQACAGRGVTVDELDWIVPHQANERIIEAIRKTIKCPPEKMFNHIGKYANTSSNTIPFALAELMPETEAGSKIGLTAFGGGFTFGAAVIEKQEG
;
A
#
# COMPACT_ATOMS: atom_id res chain seq x y z
N MET A 1 9.80 30.16 -55.16
CA MET A 1 8.38 29.93 -55.52
C MET A 1 8.22 30.20 -57.01
N GLN A 2 7.74 29.23 -57.78
CA GLN A 2 7.41 29.45 -59.19
C GLN A 2 5.97 29.98 -59.29
N LYS A 3 5.64 30.72 -60.36
CA LYS A 3 4.29 31.29 -60.56
C LYS A 3 3.18 30.23 -60.65
N THR A 4 3.53 28.99 -61.00
CA THR A 4 2.63 27.83 -61.05
C THR A 4 2.19 27.35 -59.68
N ASP A 5 2.99 27.63 -58.64
CA ASP A 5 2.76 27.12 -57.28
C ASP A 5 1.86 28.06 -56.46
N THR A 6 1.52 29.23 -57.03
CA THR A 6 0.84 30.31 -56.31
C THR A 6 -0.56 29.93 -55.78
N PRO A 7 -1.42 29.16 -56.49
CA PRO A 7 -2.70 28.72 -55.93
C PRO A 7 -2.54 27.88 -54.65
N LEU A 8 -1.56 26.96 -54.64
CA LEU A 8 -1.23 26.13 -53.49
C LEU A 8 -0.77 26.98 -52.30
N PHE A 9 0.15 27.92 -52.52
CA PHE A 9 0.66 28.77 -51.45
C PHE A 9 -0.36 29.80 -50.95
N LEU A 10 -1.37 30.16 -51.75
CA LEU A 10 -2.53 30.95 -51.27
C LEU A 10 -3.41 30.16 -50.30
N GLU A 11 -3.61 28.87 -50.56
CA GLU A 11 -4.35 27.97 -49.66
C GLU A 11 -3.58 27.74 -48.35
N ILE A 12 -2.28 27.44 -48.44
CA ILE A 12 -1.39 27.35 -47.26
C ILE A 12 -1.44 28.66 -46.47
N TYR A 13 -1.32 29.81 -47.14
CA TYR A 13 -1.40 31.12 -46.50
C TYR A 13 -2.74 31.34 -45.78
N ARG A 14 -3.86 30.91 -46.36
CA ARG A 14 -5.19 31.00 -45.71
C ARG A 14 -5.22 30.21 -44.41
N HIS A 15 -4.71 28.98 -44.36
CA HIS A 15 -4.66 28.19 -43.12
C HIS A 15 -3.72 28.80 -42.07
N MET A 16 -2.56 29.29 -42.51
CA MET A 16 -1.60 29.99 -41.65
C MET A 16 -2.23 31.23 -41.01
N LEU A 17 -2.83 32.09 -41.82
CA LEU A 17 -3.49 33.31 -41.36
C LEU A 17 -4.70 33.00 -40.47
N THR A 18 -5.49 31.98 -40.79
CA THR A 18 -6.60 31.53 -39.96
C THR A 18 -6.12 31.11 -38.57
N SER A 19 -5.02 30.36 -38.49
CA SER A 19 -4.40 30.03 -37.20
C SER A 19 -3.95 31.27 -36.43
N ARG A 20 -3.28 32.23 -37.08
CA ARG A 20 -2.83 33.47 -36.43
C ARG A 20 -3.99 34.30 -35.90
N LYS A 21 -5.07 34.44 -36.67
CA LYS A 21 -6.25 35.20 -36.26
C LYS A 21 -7.03 34.50 -35.13
N ALA A 22 -7.02 33.16 -35.10
CA ALA A 22 -7.57 32.41 -33.98
C ALA A 22 -6.82 32.69 -32.67
N ASP A 23 -5.49 32.84 -32.68
CA ASP A 23 -4.72 33.25 -31.48
C ASP A 23 -5.21 34.60 -30.94
N ALA A 24 -5.39 35.59 -31.82
CA ALA A 24 -5.83 36.93 -31.39
C ALA A 24 -7.22 36.89 -30.72
N VAL A 25 -8.15 36.08 -31.23
CA VAL A 25 -9.47 35.91 -30.61
C VAL A 25 -9.41 35.13 -29.31
N GLN A 26 -8.54 34.11 -29.21
CA GLN A 26 -8.32 33.40 -27.95
C GLN A 26 -7.73 34.30 -26.87
N GLU A 27 -6.76 35.15 -27.25
CA GLU A 27 -6.17 36.15 -26.39
C GLU A 27 -7.20 37.17 -25.91
N ASP A 28 -7.97 37.77 -26.81
CA ASP A 28 -9.01 38.73 -26.46
C ASP A 28 -10.10 38.10 -25.58
N ALA A 29 -10.53 36.86 -25.87
CA ALA A 29 -11.46 36.13 -25.02
C ALA A 29 -10.91 35.90 -23.60
N ALA A 30 -9.62 35.59 -23.48
CA ALA A 30 -8.96 35.45 -22.18
C ALA A 30 -8.86 36.78 -21.43
N GLN A 31 -8.51 37.88 -22.11
CA GLN A 31 -8.45 39.22 -21.53
C GLN A 31 -9.82 39.73 -21.07
N ARG A 32 -10.91 39.30 -21.72
CA ARG A 32 -12.30 39.56 -21.31
C ARG A 32 -12.81 38.63 -20.20
N GLY A 33 -12.03 37.63 -19.80
CA GLY A 33 -12.44 36.62 -18.80
C GLY A 33 -13.47 35.62 -19.32
N GLU A 34 -13.65 35.50 -20.64
CA GLU A 34 -14.55 34.53 -21.27
C GLU A 34 -13.87 33.16 -21.46
N ALA A 35 -12.54 33.15 -21.60
CA ALA A 35 -11.70 31.95 -21.61
C ALA A 35 -10.66 32.03 -20.47
N PHE A 36 -10.26 30.87 -19.94
CA PHE A 36 -9.28 30.82 -18.84
C PHE A 36 -7.85 30.50 -19.32
N PHE A 37 -7.73 29.75 -20.40
CA PHE A 37 -6.45 29.22 -20.87
C PHE A 37 -6.45 29.11 -22.39
N TYR A 38 -5.32 29.39 -23.02
CA TYR A 38 -5.09 29.08 -24.43
C TYR A 38 -3.59 28.89 -24.71
N ILE A 39 -3.29 28.15 -25.77
CA ILE A 39 -1.93 27.88 -26.21
C ILE A 39 -1.74 28.52 -27.59
N PRO A 40 -0.89 29.56 -27.70
CA PRO A 40 -0.64 30.19 -28.99
C PRO A 40 0.01 29.23 -30.00
N ALA A 41 -0.40 29.28 -31.26
CA ALA A 41 0.32 28.62 -32.36
C ALA A 41 1.24 29.58 -33.13
N SER A 42 1.28 30.86 -32.72
CA SER A 42 2.03 31.91 -33.39
C SER A 42 3.53 31.58 -33.52
N GLY A 43 3.99 31.52 -34.77
CA GLY A 43 5.34 31.12 -35.17
C GLY A 43 5.47 29.69 -35.68
N HIS A 44 4.44 28.85 -35.50
CA HIS A 44 4.40 27.45 -35.96
C HIS A 44 3.55 27.26 -37.22
N GLU A 45 3.06 28.34 -37.84
CA GLU A 45 2.02 28.26 -38.88
C GLU A 45 2.47 27.54 -40.15
N ALA A 46 3.77 27.54 -40.46
CA ALA A 46 4.32 26.84 -41.61
C ALA A 46 4.05 25.32 -41.61
N MET A 47 3.63 24.74 -40.48
CA MET A 47 3.15 23.37 -40.41
C MET A 47 1.99 23.07 -41.39
N ALA A 48 1.20 24.07 -41.80
CA ALA A 48 0.20 23.91 -42.86
C ALA A 48 0.80 23.41 -44.20
N ALA A 49 2.09 23.67 -44.45
CA ALA A 49 2.78 23.27 -45.67
C ALA A 49 2.99 21.75 -45.80
N LEU A 50 2.80 20.98 -44.71
CA LEU A 50 2.86 19.51 -44.74
C LEU A 50 1.59 18.90 -45.35
N ALA A 51 0.42 19.50 -45.13
CA ALA A 51 -0.88 18.93 -45.51
C ALA A 51 -0.98 18.50 -47.00
N PRO A 52 -0.46 19.25 -47.98
CA PRO A 52 -0.53 18.87 -49.40
C PRO A 52 0.23 17.58 -49.77
N HIS A 53 1.12 17.09 -48.91
CA HIS A 53 1.86 15.85 -49.12
C HIS A 53 1.15 14.62 -48.55
N LEU A 54 0.21 14.83 -47.63
CA LEU A 54 -0.52 13.78 -46.94
C LEU A 54 -1.81 13.41 -47.70
N THR A 55 -2.20 12.15 -47.63
CA THR A 55 -3.51 11.65 -48.10
C THR A 55 -4.54 11.68 -46.99
N GLU A 56 -5.82 11.47 -47.30
CA GLU A 56 -6.89 11.34 -46.29
C GLU A 56 -6.69 10.15 -45.32
N ASN A 57 -5.96 9.12 -45.77
CA ASN A 57 -5.69 7.91 -44.98
C ASN A 57 -4.44 8.02 -44.10
N ASP A 58 -3.64 9.08 -44.23
CA ASP A 58 -2.47 9.30 -43.37
C ASP A 58 -2.92 9.76 -41.96
N TRP A 59 -2.16 9.36 -40.94
CA TRP A 59 -2.51 9.53 -39.52
C TRP A 59 -1.70 10.64 -38.88
N LEU A 60 -2.32 11.42 -37.99
CA LEU A 60 -1.70 12.60 -37.40
C LEU A 60 -1.75 12.56 -35.86
N HIS A 61 -0.59 12.35 -35.26
CA HIS A 61 -0.30 12.71 -33.87
C HIS A 61 0.27 14.13 -33.83
N CYS A 62 -0.62 15.11 -33.82
CA CYS A 62 -0.24 16.52 -33.79
C CYS A 62 0.37 16.94 -32.46
N HIS A 63 1.34 17.84 -32.52
CA HIS A 63 1.75 18.69 -31.41
C HIS A 63 0.66 19.74 -31.14
N TYR A 64 0.51 20.19 -29.89
CA TYR A 64 -0.52 21.18 -29.51
C TYR A 64 -0.35 22.56 -30.19
N ARG A 65 0.76 22.80 -30.90
CA ARG A 65 0.99 24.01 -31.73
C ARG A 65 0.65 23.83 -33.21
N ASP A 66 0.22 22.65 -33.65
CA ASP A 66 -0.04 22.33 -35.05
C ASP A 66 -1.39 22.84 -35.58
N ARG A 67 -1.99 23.87 -34.96
CA ARG A 67 -3.34 24.32 -35.34
C ARG A 67 -3.45 24.65 -36.83
N ALA A 68 -2.40 25.21 -37.45
CA ALA A 68 -2.39 25.48 -38.90
C ALA A 68 -2.47 24.19 -39.74
N LEU A 69 -1.76 23.13 -39.34
CA LEU A 69 -1.86 21.80 -39.97
C LEU A 69 -3.25 21.17 -39.70
N MET A 70 -3.76 21.26 -38.47
CA MET A 70 -5.09 20.76 -38.13
C MET A 70 -6.19 21.42 -38.98
N LEU A 71 -6.13 22.74 -39.16
CA LEU A 71 -7.03 23.50 -40.03
C LEU A 71 -6.90 23.07 -41.50
N ALA A 72 -5.66 22.89 -41.99
CA ALA A 72 -5.40 22.40 -43.34
C ALA A 72 -5.89 20.96 -43.57
N ARG A 73 -6.06 20.18 -42.49
CA ARG A 73 -6.60 18.83 -42.51
C ARG A 73 -8.09 18.74 -42.24
N GLY A 74 -8.78 19.87 -42.04
CA GLY A 74 -10.24 19.92 -41.97
C GLY A 74 -10.82 20.13 -40.57
N ILE A 75 -10.01 20.32 -39.53
CA ILE A 75 -10.53 20.82 -38.25
C ILE A 75 -11.13 22.22 -38.49
N THR A 76 -12.33 22.44 -37.99
CA THR A 76 -13.06 23.70 -38.20
C THR A 76 -12.78 24.72 -37.10
N LEU A 77 -12.94 26.01 -37.41
CA LEU A 77 -12.91 27.09 -36.40
C LEU A 77 -13.94 26.89 -35.29
N ASN A 78 -15.12 26.34 -35.63
CA ASN A 78 -16.13 26.00 -34.64
C ASN A 78 -15.59 25.01 -33.61
N GLN A 79 -14.94 23.93 -34.05
CA GLN A 79 -14.34 22.95 -33.13
C GLN A 79 -13.27 23.59 -32.25
N VAL A 80 -12.39 24.42 -32.82
CA VAL A 80 -11.33 25.13 -32.08
C VAL A 80 -11.92 26.04 -30.99
N LEU A 81 -12.96 26.82 -31.32
CA LEU A 81 -13.52 27.81 -30.40
C LEU A 81 -14.54 27.22 -29.41
N LEU A 82 -15.22 26.12 -29.76
CA LEU A 82 -16.00 25.34 -28.79
C LEU A 82 -15.08 24.70 -27.75
N GLU A 83 -13.91 24.19 -28.16
CA GLU A 83 -12.92 23.62 -27.24
C GLU A 83 -12.33 24.71 -26.33
N LEU A 84 -12.01 25.91 -26.85
CA LEU A 84 -11.57 27.07 -26.07
C LEU A 84 -12.49 27.37 -24.88
N LEU A 85 -13.81 27.30 -25.10
CA LEU A 85 -14.82 27.66 -24.11
C LEU A 85 -15.40 26.45 -23.35
N GLY A 86 -14.90 25.24 -23.60
CA GLY A 86 -15.39 24.01 -22.94
C GLY A 86 -16.88 23.71 -23.22
N ARG A 87 -17.34 23.94 -24.44
CA ARG A 87 -18.76 23.90 -24.82
C ARG A 87 -19.18 22.56 -25.40
N THR A 88 -20.50 22.30 -25.36
CA THR A 88 -21.11 21.14 -26.04
C THR A 88 -20.82 21.18 -27.54
N GLY A 89 -20.53 20.02 -28.13
CA GLY A 89 -20.14 19.88 -29.54
C GLY A 89 -18.63 20.04 -29.76
N SER A 90 -17.84 20.34 -28.72
CA SER A 90 -16.38 20.23 -28.80
C SER A 90 -15.96 18.75 -28.79
N PRO A 91 -14.81 18.39 -29.41
CA PRO A 91 -14.35 16.99 -29.43
C PRO A 91 -14.16 16.35 -28.05
N SER A 92 -13.92 17.16 -27.01
CA SER A 92 -13.71 16.69 -25.64
C SER A 92 -14.91 16.90 -24.72
N GLU A 93 -15.98 17.56 -25.16
CA GLU A 93 -17.09 18.00 -24.28
C GLU A 93 -16.58 18.70 -23.01
N GLY A 94 -15.60 19.60 -23.15
CA GLY A 94 -15.02 20.35 -22.03
C GLY A 94 -14.14 19.56 -21.06
N ARG A 95 -13.79 18.30 -21.38
CA ARG A 95 -12.97 17.42 -20.51
C ARG A 95 -11.47 17.66 -20.60
N ARG A 96 -11.02 18.44 -21.58
CA ARG A 96 -9.59 18.75 -21.81
C ARG A 96 -9.35 20.24 -21.90
N MET A 97 -8.08 20.62 -21.68
CA MET A 97 -7.59 21.95 -22.02
C MET A 97 -7.73 22.21 -23.53
N PRO A 98 -7.88 23.47 -23.95
CA PRO A 98 -7.94 23.82 -25.37
C PRO A 98 -6.61 23.65 -26.09
N GLY A 99 -6.67 23.44 -27.41
CA GLY A 99 -5.48 23.24 -28.27
C GLY A 99 -5.16 21.77 -28.54
N PHE A 100 -6.04 20.85 -28.15
CA PHE A 100 -5.82 19.40 -28.28
C PHE A 100 -6.82 18.71 -29.21
N ALA A 101 -7.56 19.49 -30.02
CA ALA A 101 -8.57 19.00 -30.95
C ALA A 101 -8.19 17.68 -31.63
N CYS A 102 -9.15 16.75 -31.70
CA CYS A 102 -8.99 15.44 -32.33
C CYS A 102 -10.20 15.14 -33.21
N SER A 103 -10.04 14.22 -34.16
CA SER A 103 -11.11 13.76 -35.04
C SER A 103 -10.80 12.36 -35.57
N ARG A 104 -11.69 11.41 -35.28
CA ARG A 104 -11.62 10.05 -35.82
C ARG A 104 -11.77 10.03 -37.35
N GLU A 105 -12.64 10.88 -37.90
CA GLU A 105 -12.90 10.98 -39.34
C GLU A 105 -11.67 11.46 -40.13
N LEU A 106 -10.85 12.33 -39.52
CA LEU A 106 -9.68 12.93 -40.16
C LEU A 106 -8.37 12.19 -39.83
N ASN A 107 -8.45 11.03 -39.15
CA ASN A 107 -7.30 10.32 -38.57
C ASN A 107 -6.40 11.22 -37.71
N LEU A 108 -6.99 12.17 -37.00
CA LEU A 108 -6.30 13.12 -36.13
C LEU A 108 -6.47 12.68 -34.68
N LEU A 109 -5.41 12.10 -34.13
CA LEU A 109 -5.45 11.46 -32.82
C LEU A 109 -5.44 12.50 -31.69
N SER A 110 -5.93 12.06 -30.53
CA SER A 110 -5.84 12.86 -29.30
C SER A 110 -4.38 13.05 -28.89
N ALA A 111 -3.88 14.28 -28.95
CA ALA A 111 -2.60 14.62 -28.37
C ALA A 111 -2.62 14.57 -26.83
N PRO A 112 -1.54 14.08 -26.19
CA PRO A 112 -1.41 14.01 -24.73
C PRO A 112 -0.94 15.34 -24.15
N THR A 113 -1.29 15.60 -22.88
CA THR A 113 -0.72 16.73 -22.13
C THR A 113 0.71 16.41 -21.66
N GLY A 114 0.97 15.17 -21.24
CA GLY A 114 2.32 14.67 -21.01
C GLY A 114 3.03 14.55 -22.35
N VAL A 115 4.02 15.41 -22.58
CA VAL A 115 4.70 15.48 -23.89
C VAL A 115 5.40 14.15 -24.22
N ALA A 116 5.56 13.88 -25.51
CA ALA A 116 6.20 12.70 -26.07
C ALA A 116 5.49 11.35 -25.91
N SER A 117 4.46 11.20 -25.06
CA SER A 117 3.79 9.89 -24.91
C SER A 117 3.06 9.41 -26.17
N ASN A 118 2.69 10.33 -27.05
CA ASN A 118 2.14 10.04 -28.37
C ASN A 118 3.16 9.43 -29.34
N THR A 119 4.46 9.53 -29.08
CA THR A 119 5.48 9.02 -30.02
C THR A 119 5.43 7.50 -30.12
N LEU A 120 5.26 6.80 -28.99
CA LEU A 120 5.07 5.35 -28.96
C LEU A 120 3.71 4.92 -29.54
N GLN A 121 2.67 5.75 -29.36
CA GLN A 121 1.37 5.51 -29.99
C GLN A 121 1.47 5.64 -31.51
N ALA A 122 2.21 6.63 -32.02
CA ALA A 122 2.45 6.80 -33.45
C ALA A 122 3.15 5.58 -34.07
N VAL A 123 4.12 5.01 -33.35
CA VAL A 123 4.77 3.74 -33.71
C VAL A 123 3.77 2.60 -33.77
N GLY A 124 2.88 2.47 -32.78
CA GLY A 124 1.83 1.45 -32.77
C GLY A 124 0.84 1.57 -33.93
N VAL A 125 0.40 2.79 -34.25
CA VAL A 125 -0.43 3.04 -35.44
C VAL A 125 0.34 2.61 -36.69
N ALA A 126 1.62 3.00 -36.81
CA ALA A 126 2.44 2.69 -37.96
C ALA A 126 2.63 1.17 -38.14
N GLN A 127 2.73 0.39 -37.05
CA GLN A 127 2.73 -1.07 -37.11
C GLN A 127 1.42 -1.61 -37.71
N ALA A 128 0.26 -1.08 -37.28
CA ALA A 128 -1.05 -1.54 -37.74
C ALA A 128 -1.37 -1.18 -39.20
N VAL A 129 -0.75 -0.11 -39.72
CA VAL A 129 -1.02 0.42 -41.08
C VAL A 129 0.12 0.22 -42.06
N LYS A 130 1.23 -0.39 -41.63
CA LYS A 130 2.46 -0.60 -42.43
C LYS A 130 2.18 -1.14 -43.83
N GLU A 131 1.35 -2.17 -43.93
CA GLU A 131 1.03 -2.85 -45.19
C GLU A 131 0.04 -2.07 -46.09
N LYS A 132 -0.53 -0.96 -45.59
CA LYS A 132 -1.47 -0.12 -46.33
C LYS A 132 -0.79 1.04 -47.08
N GLY A 133 0.49 1.28 -46.82
CA GLY A 133 1.23 2.40 -47.41
C GLY A 133 0.84 3.78 -46.84
N GLU A 134 0.14 3.79 -45.71
CA GLU A 134 -0.22 4.99 -44.95
C GLU A 134 0.99 5.50 -44.15
N ILE A 135 1.08 6.82 -43.96
CA ILE A 135 2.11 7.47 -43.15
C ILE A 135 1.53 7.89 -41.81
N VAL A 136 2.35 7.79 -40.76
CA VAL A 136 2.02 8.34 -39.44
C VAL A 136 2.89 9.57 -39.16
N TYR A 137 2.27 10.74 -39.16
CA TYR A 137 2.88 11.98 -38.70
C TYR A 137 2.92 12.03 -37.17
N CYS A 138 4.09 12.34 -36.61
CA CYS A 138 4.30 12.55 -35.19
C CYS A 138 4.99 13.91 -34.94
N GLY A 139 4.20 14.90 -34.54
CA GLY A 139 4.70 16.22 -34.14
C GLY A 139 5.22 16.22 -32.70
N ILE A 140 6.38 16.82 -32.47
CA ILE A 140 6.96 16.97 -31.14
C ILE A 140 7.73 18.29 -31.02
N GLY A 141 7.63 18.97 -29.87
CA GLY A 141 8.48 20.13 -29.58
C GLY A 141 9.91 19.72 -29.26
N ASP A 142 10.89 20.60 -29.52
CA ASP A 142 12.29 20.42 -29.14
C ASP A 142 12.48 19.95 -27.69
N GLY A 143 11.76 20.57 -26.74
CA GLY A 143 11.79 20.15 -25.34
C GLY A 143 11.37 18.70 -25.10
N GLY A 144 10.33 18.24 -25.80
CA GLY A 144 9.80 16.87 -25.68
C GLY A 144 10.73 15.79 -26.22
N THR A 145 11.71 16.14 -27.07
CA THR A 145 12.71 15.19 -27.56
C THR A 145 13.69 14.70 -26.50
N GLN A 146 13.60 15.23 -25.27
CA GLN A 146 14.39 14.80 -24.12
C GLN A 146 13.69 13.70 -23.30
N GLU A 147 12.43 13.38 -23.57
CA GLU A 147 11.70 12.32 -22.88
C GLU A 147 12.14 10.94 -23.38
N GLY A 148 12.31 9.97 -22.46
CA GLY A 148 12.78 8.62 -22.79
C GLY A 148 11.92 7.92 -23.86
N GLU A 149 10.60 8.11 -23.81
CA GLU A 149 9.65 7.52 -24.75
C GLU A 149 9.89 7.97 -26.21
N PHE A 150 10.43 9.17 -26.44
CA PHE A 150 10.80 9.62 -27.80
C PHE A 150 11.96 8.79 -28.37
N PHE A 151 12.99 8.52 -27.56
CA PHE A 151 14.14 7.72 -27.97
C PHE A 151 13.71 6.28 -28.29
N GLU A 152 12.87 5.72 -27.42
CA GLU A 152 12.27 4.40 -27.62
C GLU A 152 11.45 4.33 -28.91
N ALA A 153 10.61 5.34 -29.17
CA ALA A 153 9.78 5.40 -30.37
C ALA A 153 10.61 5.44 -31.66
N VAL A 154 11.67 6.27 -31.69
CA VAL A 154 12.56 6.34 -32.86
C VAL A 154 13.29 5.00 -33.04
N ALA A 155 13.82 4.42 -31.97
CA ALA A 155 14.52 3.14 -32.01
C ALA A 155 13.60 2.02 -32.53
N GLU A 156 12.36 1.96 -32.06
CA GLU A 156 11.36 0.98 -32.50
C GLU A 156 10.95 1.20 -33.97
N ALA A 157 10.76 2.46 -34.39
CA ALA A 157 10.46 2.79 -35.77
C ALA A 157 11.58 2.35 -36.74
N VAL A 158 12.85 2.49 -36.33
CA VAL A 158 14.00 2.00 -37.09
C VAL A 158 14.02 0.46 -37.10
N ARG A 159 13.95 -0.16 -35.91
CA ARG A 159 14.01 -1.62 -35.74
C ARG A 159 12.97 -2.34 -36.60
N SER A 160 11.75 -1.81 -36.60
CA SER A 160 10.61 -2.41 -37.29
C SER A 160 10.37 -1.83 -38.69
N SER A 161 11.23 -0.91 -39.17
CA SER A 161 11.09 -0.20 -40.45
C SER A 161 9.67 0.32 -40.66
N LEU A 162 9.27 1.29 -39.82
CA LEU A 162 7.91 1.81 -39.76
C LEU A 162 7.80 3.18 -40.44
N PRO A 163 6.68 3.48 -41.15
CA PRO A 163 6.50 4.70 -41.92
C PRO A 163 6.10 5.92 -41.05
N VAL A 164 6.94 6.25 -40.06
CA VAL A 164 6.71 7.39 -39.14
C VAL A 164 7.49 8.62 -39.60
N LEU A 165 6.80 9.75 -39.76
CA LEU A 165 7.41 11.06 -39.96
C LEU A 165 7.47 11.80 -38.62
N PHE A 166 8.64 11.80 -37.99
CA PHE A 166 8.88 12.62 -36.79
C PHE A 166 9.22 14.05 -37.21
N VAL A 167 8.43 15.03 -36.76
CA VAL A 167 8.73 16.45 -36.99
C VAL A 167 8.99 17.13 -35.66
N VAL A 168 10.26 17.44 -35.43
CA VAL A 168 10.73 18.21 -34.28
C VAL A 168 10.56 19.69 -34.56
N GLN A 169 9.62 20.33 -33.86
CA GLN A 169 9.32 21.74 -33.96
C GLN A 169 10.25 22.52 -33.02
N ASN A 170 11.40 22.92 -33.55
CA ASN A 170 12.45 23.60 -32.81
C ASN A 170 12.22 25.11 -32.76
N ASN A 171 11.43 25.57 -31.79
CA ASN A 171 11.23 27.00 -31.50
C ASN A 171 12.25 27.57 -30.50
N LYS A 172 13.30 26.80 -30.20
CA LYS A 172 14.47 27.16 -29.37
C LYS A 172 14.20 27.22 -27.86
N PHE A 173 12.98 26.93 -27.40
CA PHE A 173 12.59 27.03 -25.99
C PHE A 173 11.64 25.92 -25.52
N ALA A 174 12.08 25.17 -24.51
CA ALA A 174 11.24 24.30 -23.68
C ALA A 174 10.68 25.10 -22.50
N LEU A 175 9.41 25.53 -22.58
CA LEU A 175 8.84 26.54 -21.68
C LEU A 175 9.68 27.83 -21.73
N SER A 176 10.42 28.14 -20.67
CA SER A 176 11.36 29.26 -20.55
C SER A 176 12.83 28.85 -20.72
N THR A 177 13.11 27.55 -20.90
CA THR A 177 14.47 27.00 -20.96
C THR A 177 14.98 26.97 -22.40
N PRO A 178 16.09 27.64 -22.73
CA PRO A 178 16.70 27.53 -24.06
C PRO A 178 17.13 26.09 -24.37
N SER A 179 16.85 25.62 -25.59
CA SER A 179 17.13 24.22 -26.00
C SER A 179 18.45 24.04 -26.75
N LYS A 180 19.07 25.12 -27.23
CA LYS A 180 20.37 25.06 -27.93
C LYS A 180 21.42 24.35 -27.08
N GLY A 181 22.08 23.35 -27.67
CA GLY A 181 23.10 22.55 -26.99
C GLY A 181 22.57 21.53 -25.97
N ARG A 182 21.26 21.26 -25.95
CA ARG A 182 20.59 20.39 -24.96
C ARG A 182 19.69 19.33 -25.57
N THR A 183 19.62 19.23 -26.90
CA THR A 183 18.78 18.24 -27.60
C THR A 183 19.65 17.26 -28.38
N PHE A 184 19.09 16.13 -28.82
CA PHE A 184 19.87 15.14 -29.60
C PHE A 184 20.40 15.71 -30.93
N PHE A 185 19.71 16.69 -31.50
CA PHE A 185 20.04 17.34 -32.79
C PHE A 185 20.83 18.65 -32.64
N SER A 186 20.97 19.17 -31.42
CA SER A 186 21.77 20.35 -31.06
C SER A 186 22.47 20.09 -29.73
N GLN A 187 23.69 19.56 -29.81
CA GLN A 187 24.53 19.16 -28.68
C GLN A 187 25.50 20.30 -28.29
N PRO A 188 26.16 20.24 -27.11
CA PRO A 188 27.12 21.27 -26.69
C PRO A 188 28.24 21.53 -27.71
N ASP A 189 28.66 20.48 -28.43
CA ASP A 189 29.74 20.55 -29.41
C ASP A 189 29.27 20.92 -30.83
N GLY A 190 27.97 21.07 -31.05
CA GLY A 190 27.41 21.46 -32.35
C GLY A 190 26.12 20.74 -32.74
N GLU A 191 25.68 20.99 -33.97
CA GLU A 191 24.54 20.28 -34.56
C GLU A 191 24.95 18.88 -35.04
N VAL A 192 23.98 17.97 -35.03
CA VAL A 192 24.15 16.58 -35.49
C VAL A 192 23.32 16.36 -36.76
N ASP A 193 23.83 15.55 -37.69
CA ASP A 193 23.20 15.31 -39.00
C ASP A 193 22.45 13.97 -39.10
N SER A 194 22.62 13.06 -38.15
CA SER A 194 21.89 11.77 -38.13
C SER A 194 21.57 11.30 -36.71
N PHE A 195 20.53 10.50 -36.56
CA PHE A 195 20.12 9.92 -35.27
C PHE A 195 19.54 8.51 -35.49
N TYR A 196 20.05 7.52 -34.75
CA TYR A 196 19.74 6.08 -34.97
C TYR A 196 19.88 5.62 -36.44
N GLY A 197 20.80 6.22 -37.20
CA GLY A 197 21.00 5.91 -38.62
C GLY A 197 19.98 6.54 -39.57
N ILE A 198 19.11 7.44 -39.08
CA ILE A 198 18.24 8.28 -39.90
C ILE A 198 18.93 9.63 -40.12
N ASP A 199 19.05 10.08 -41.37
CA ASP A 199 19.52 11.43 -41.68
C ASP A 199 18.48 12.47 -41.23
N LEU A 200 18.96 13.52 -40.55
CA LEU A 200 18.12 14.61 -40.07
C LEU A 200 17.91 15.63 -41.18
N LEU A 201 16.69 15.67 -41.72
CA LEU A 201 16.29 16.73 -42.63
C LEU A 201 16.06 18.01 -41.83
N ARG A 202 16.57 19.15 -42.32
CA ARG A 202 16.39 20.46 -41.67
C ARG A 202 15.60 21.37 -42.59
N ALA A 203 14.62 22.07 -42.02
CA ALA A 203 13.79 23.04 -42.72
C ALA A 203 13.74 24.36 -41.96
N ASP A 204 13.70 25.47 -42.69
CA ASP A 204 13.40 26.78 -42.14
C ASP A 204 11.88 26.98 -42.05
N GLY A 205 11.33 26.83 -40.86
CA GLY A 205 9.91 26.99 -40.60
C GLY A 205 9.44 28.45 -40.56
N THR A 206 10.35 29.43 -40.65
CA THR A 206 9.98 30.83 -40.94
C THR A 206 9.71 31.04 -42.44
N ASP A 207 10.04 30.05 -43.28
CA ASP A 207 9.83 30.01 -44.72
C ASP A 207 8.94 28.83 -45.13
N ALA A 208 7.63 29.08 -45.27
CA ALA A 208 6.67 28.04 -45.67
C ALA A 208 6.98 27.37 -47.02
N VAL A 209 7.73 28.02 -47.92
CA VAL A 209 8.13 27.41 -49.20
C VAL A 209 9.25 26.40 -49.01
N ASP A 210 10.21 26.69 -48.12
CA ASP A 210 11.27 25.75 -47.75
C ASP A 210 10.70 24.56 -46.95
N ALA A 211 9.87 24.83 -45.95
CA ALA A 211 9.16 23.81 -45.19
C ALA A 211 8.36 22.86 -46.11
N HIS A 212 7.59 23.40 -47.07
CA HIS A 212 6.88 22.60 -48.08
C HIS A 212 7.82 21.65 -48.84
N LYS A 213 8.94 22.17 -49.34
CA LYS A 213 9.90 21.38 -50.10
C LYS A 213 10.46 20.22 -49.26
N VAL A 214 10.91 20.49 -48.04
CA VAL A 214 11.52 19.48 -47.16
C VAL A 214 10.50 18.44 -46.70
N PHE A 215 9.26 18.86 -46.40
CA PHE A 215 8.18 17.92 -46.09
C PHE A 215 7.87 17.01 -47.27
N GLY A 216 7.82 17.54 -48.49
CA GLY A 216 7.64 16.74 -49.71
C GLY A 216 8.74 15.70 -49.91
N GLU A 217 10.00 16.08 -49.63
CA GLU A 217 11.14 15.16 -49.65
C GLU A 217 10.99 14.04 -48.61
N ALA A 218 10.73 14.41 -47.35
CA ALA A 218 10.56 13.46 -46.25
C ALA A 218 9.43 12.45 -46.52
N VAL A 219 8.25 12.94 -46.91
CA VAL A 219 7.09 12.10 -47.24
C VAL A 219 7.38 11.19 -48.44
N SER A 220 8.02 11.72 -49.49
CA SER A 220 8.47 10.92 -50.63
C SER A 220 9.41 9.80 -50.19
N ASN A 221 10.36 10.08 -49.30
CA ASN A 221 11.31 9.09 -48.81
C ASN A 221 10.61 7.97 -48.05
N ILE A 222 9.69 8.30 -47.12
CA ILE A 222 8.90 7.30 -46.40
C ILE A 222 8.12 6.41 -47.37
N ARG A 223 7.42 6.99 -48.36
CA ARG A 223 6.66 6.18 -49.35
C ARG A 223 7.56 5.29 -50.20
N LYS A 224 8.82 5.65 -50.41
CA LYS A 224 9.79 4.85 -51.18
C LYS A 224 10.41 3.73 -50.37
N THR A 225 10.73 3.98 -49.09
CA THR A 225 11.54 3.07 -48.27
C THR A 225 10.70 2.27 -47.26
N GLY A 226 9.51 2.76 -46.91
CA GLY A 226 8.70 2.26 -45.79
C GLY A 226 9.29 2.57 -44.40
N GLY A 227 10.46 3.22 -44.34
CA GLY A 227 11.17 3.52 -43.09
C GLY A 227 10.89 4.92 -42.55
N PRO A 228 11.29 5.21 -41.31
CA PRO A 228 11.02 6.49 -40.66
C PRO A 228 11.87 7.64 -41.24
N GLN A 229 11.40 8.87 -41.05
CA GLN A 229 12.17 10.09 -41.33
C GLN A 229 12.07 11.05 -40.13
N ILE A 230 13.11 11.86 -39.93
CA ILE A 230 13.12 12.92 -38.92
C ILE A 230 13.35 14.26 -39.62
N VAL A 231 12.46 15.21 -39.39
CA VAL A 231 12.60 16.60 -39.81
C VAL A 231 12.76 17.48 -38.58
N VAL A 232 13.85 18.25 -38.51
CA VAL A 232 14.03 19.34 -37.56
C VAL A 232 13.57 20.64 -38.24
N LEU A 233 12.38 21.11 -37.86
CA LEU A 233 11.81 22.35 -38.35
C LEU A 233 12.21 23.50 -37.43
N ASN A 234 13.11 24.36 -37.89
CA ASN A 234 13.58 25.51 -37.11
C ASN A 234 12.56 26.64 -37.19
N LEU A 235 12.06 27.06 -36.02
CA LEU A 235 10.95 28.01 -35.87
C LEU A 235 11.33 29.08 -34.83
N GLU A 236 10.40 30.01 -34.63
CA GLU A 236 10.41 30.96 -33.53
C GLU A 236 9.07 30.92 -32.80
N ARG A 237 9.05 31.15 -31.48
CA ARG A 237 7.80 31.29 -30.72
C ARG A 237 7.48 32.78 -30.57
N LEU A 238 6.56 33.29 -31.38
CA LEU A 238 6.32 34.74 -31.52
C LEU A 238 5.69 35.40 -30.28
N THR A 239 5.11 34.60 -29.40
CA THR A 239 4.42 34.99 -28.16
C THR A 239 4.93 34.18 -26.96
N SER A 240 4.37 34.40 -25.78
CA SER A 240 4.60 33.55 -24.60
C SER A 240 4.24 32.08 -24.84
N HIS A 241 4.72 31.19 -23.96
CA HIS A 241 4.43 29.75 -24.05
C HIS A 241 2.92 29.47 -23.99
N THR A 242 2.23 30.11 -23.04
CA THR A 242 0.77 30.13 -22.88
C THR A 242 0.36 31.51 -22.38
N ASN A 243 -0.93 31.76 -22.19
CA ASN A 243 -1.41 32.98 -21.54
C ASN A 243 -1.04 33.10 -20.05
N ALA A 244 -0.48 32.04 -19.45
CA ALA A 244 0.02 32.03 -18.07
C ALA A 244 1.54 32.23 -17.99
N ASP A 245 2.21 32.50 -19.12
CA ASP A 245 3.66 32.74 -19.23
C ASP A 245 3.95 34.14 -19.76
N ASP A 246 5.12 34.67 -19.43
CA ASP A 246 5.60 35.96 -19.93
C ASP A 246 7.04 35.82 -20.47
N HIS A 247 7.16 35.78 -21.79
CA HIS A 247 8.46 35.65 -22.44
C HIS A 247 9.39 36.85 -22.25
N THR A 248 8.89 38.01 -21.81
CA THR A 248 9.72 39.19 -21.55
C THR A 248 10.61 39.02 -20.33
N LEU A 249 10.31 38.02 -19.48
CA LEU A 249 11.10 37.69 -18.30
C LEU A 249 12.40 36.94 -18.63
N TYR A 250 12.47 36.28 -19.79
CA TYR A 250 13.63 35.46 -20.18
C TYR A 250 14.13 35.70 -21.62
N ARG A 251 13.49 36.61 -22.38
CA ARG A 251 13.93 37.07 -23.70
C ARG A 251 14.09 38.57 -23.70
N SER A 252 15.09 39.06 -24.43
CA SER A 252 15.32 40.52 -24.52
C SER A 252 14.30 41.19 -25.45
N ALA A 253 14.04 42.47 -25.23
CA ALA A 253 13.16 43.25 -26.12
C ALA A 253 13.70 43.31 -27.57
N GLU A 254 15.02 43.33 -27.74
CA GLU A 254 15.68 43.28 -29.04
C GLU A 254 15.42 41.95 -29.75
N GLU A 255 15.61 40.82 -29.05
CA GLU A 255 15.33 39.48 -29.55
C GLU A 255 13.85 39.33 -29.96
N ILE A 256 12.92 39.80 -29.12
CA ILE A 256 11.48 39.74 -29.42
C ILE A 256 11.14 40.58 -30.65
N SER A 257 11.72 41.77 -30.78
CA SER A 257 11.49 42.66 -31.92
C SER A 257 12.06 42.07 -33.21
N ASP A 258 13.28 41.55 -33.18
CA ASP A 258 13.96 40.94 -34.32
C ASP A 258 13.18 39.71 -34.82
N MET A 259 12.81 38.82 -33.90
CA MET A 259 11.98 37.65 -34.17
C MET A 259 10.67 38.04 -34.88
N ARG A 260 9.93 39.03 -34.36
CA ARG A 260 8.64 39.44 -34.95
C ARG A 260 8.80 40.05 -36.34
N ALA A 261 9.91 40.75 -36.59
CA ALA A 261 10.17 41.39 -37.87
C ALA A 261 10.63 40.41 -38.96
N ASN A 262 11.45 39.42 -38.59
CA ASN A 262 12.22 38.61 -39.54
C ASN A 262 11.80 37.13 -39.58
N ALA A 263 11.22 36.60 -38.50
CA ALA A 263 10.92 35.18 -38.34
C ALA A 263 9.42 34.85 -38.36
N ASP A 264 8.54 35.81 -38.68
CA ASP A 264 7.10 35.56 -38.78
C ASP A 264 6.75 34.85 -40.11
N PRO A 265 6.35 33.56 -40.09
CA PRO A 265 6.11 32.80 -41.31
C PRO A 265 4.92 33.32 -42.12
N VAL A 266 3.93 33.95 -41.48
CA VAL A 266 2.75 34.51 -42.15
C VAL A 266 3.16 35.73 -42.97
N LEU A 267 3.95 36.63 -42.38
CA LEU A 267 4.47 37.82 -43.08
C LEU A 267 5.44 37.41 -44.19
N ASN A 268 6.33 36.47 -43.92
CA ASN A 268 7.31 35.98 -44.88
C ASN A 268 6.63 35.37 -46.12
N LEU A 269 5.59 34.55 -45.94
CA LEU A 269 4.84 33.99 -47.07
C LEU A 269 4.04 35.06 -47.83
N ALA A 270 3.40 36.00 -47.13
CA ALA A 270 2.69 37.12 -47.76
C ALA A 270 3.62 37.92 -48.67
N ASN A 271 4.82 38.29 -48.18
CA ASN A 271 5.82 39.00 -48.96
C ASN A 271 6.25 38.24 -50.22
N LYS A 272 6.38 36.90 -50.13
CA LYS A 272 6.70 36.07 -51.30
C LYS A 272 5.56 35.98 -52.30
N LEU A 273 4.31 35.92 -51.85
CA LEU A 273 3.12 35.95 -52.72
C LEU A 273 3.02 37.27 -53.48
N LEU A 274 3.23 38.41 -52.79
CA LEU A 274 3.30 39.73 -53.41
C LEU A 274 4.42 39.80 -54.46
N ALA A 275 5.63 39.32 -54.11
CA ALA A 275 6.76 39.28 -55.02
C ALA A 275 6.52 38.37 -56.25
N ALA A 276 5.69 37.33 -56.11
CA ALA A 276 5.27 36.48 -57.22
C ALA A 276 4.14 37.08 -58.08
N GLY A 277 3.66 38.28 -57.75
CA GLY A 277 2.68 39.03 -58.52
C GLY A 277 1.23 38.83 -58.07
N ILE A 278 0.99 38.30 -56.87
CA ILE A 278 -0.35 38.32 -56.26
C ILE A 278 -0.68 39.75 -55.81
N PRO A 279 -1.85 40.31 -56.16
CA PRO A 279 -2.26 41.63 -55.70
C PRO A 279 -2.46 41.66 -54.18
N GLU A 280 -2.04 42.76 -53.54
CA GLU A 280 -2.25 42.99 -52.10
C GLU A 280 -3.74 42.93 -51.71
N GLU A 281 -4.63 43.42 -52.58
CA GLU A 281 -6.08 43.37 -52.37
C GLU A 281 -6.61 41.93 -52.24
N GLN A 282 -6.01 40.96 -52.96
CA GLN A 282 -6.40 39.56 -52.83
C GLN A 282 -6.04 39.00 -51.44
N LEU A 283 -4.90 39.41 -50.86
CA LEU A 283 -4.52 38.99 -49.51
C LEU A 283 -5.43 39.63 -48.45
N LYS A 284 -5.82 40.91 -48.65
CA LYS A 284 -6.80 41.61 -47.80
C LYS A 284 -8.18 40.98 -47.86
N GLU A 285 -8.63 40.55 -49.04
CA GLU A 285 -9.90 39.82 -49.20
C GLU A 285 -9.89 38.52 -48.40
N ILE A 286 -8.81 37.73 -48.48
CA ILE A 286 -8.63 36.51 -47.68
C ILE A 286 -8.69 36.84 -46.18
N GLU A 287 -7.99 37.87 -45.74
CA GLU A 287 -8.01 38.30 -44.34
C GLU A 287 -9.42 38.70 -43.88
N HIS A 288 -10.15 39.46 -44.69
CA HIS A 288 -11.52 39.87 -44.37
C HIS A 288 -12.47 38.67 -44.23
N GLU A 289 -12.39 37.71 -45.15
CA GLU A 289 -13.18 36.48 -45.08
C GLU A 289 -12.87 35.66 -43.83
N ILE A 290 -11.58 35.52 -43.48
CA ILE A 290 -11.14 34.79 -42.28
C ILE A 290 -11.69 35.47 -41.02
N ASN A 291 -11.57 36.79 -40.90
CA ASN A 291 -12.06 37.53 -39.73
C ASN A 291 -13.58 37.31 -39.58
N HIS A 292 -14.35 37.44 -40.66
CA HIS A 292 -15.80 37.19 -40.62
C HIS A 292 -16.12 35.74 -40.20
N ALA A 293 -15.38 34.75 -40.71
CA ALA A 293 -15.59 33.35 -40.35
C ALA A 293 -15.26 33.06 -38.87
N ILE A 294 -14.18 33.66 -38.34
CA ILE A 294 -13.79 33.53 -36.94
C ILE A 294 -14.82 34.19 -36.02
N ASP A 295 -15.26 35.40 -36.33
CA ASP A 295 -16.28 36.10 -35.54
C ASP A 295 -17.58 35.29 -35.48
N ALA A 296 -18.02 34.75 -36.63
CA ALA A 296 -19.19 33.89 -36.70
C ALA A 296 -19.02 32.61 -35.85
N ALA A 297 -17.85 31.96 -35.93
CA ALA A 297 -17.55 30.75 -35.17
C ALA A 297 -17.47 31.03 -33.65
N PHE A 298 -16.90 32.17 -33.26
CA PHE A 298 -16.83 32.57 -31.86
C PHE A 298 -18.21 32.89 -31.28
N GLU A 299 -19.06 33.56 -32.05
CA GLU A 299 -20.45 33.81 -31.67
C GLU A 299 -21.26 32.52 -31.49
N ILE A 300 -21.02 31.51 -32.34
CA ILE A 300 -21.59 30.17 -32.15
C ILE A 300 -21.12 29.57 -30.82
N ALA A 301 -19.81 29.59 -30.57
CA ALA A 301 -19.25 29.03 -29.34
C ALA A 301 -19.76 29.72 -28.07
N ARG A 302 -19.90 31.06 -28.08
CA ARG A 302 -20.47 31.83 -26.96
C ARG A 302 -21.93 31.48 -26.65
N LYS A 303 -22.70 31.14 -27.68
CA LYS A 303 -24.13 30.82 -27.55
C LYS A 303 -24.37 29.34 -27.23
N ALA A 304 -23.36 28.49 -27.39
CA ALA A 304 -23.45 27.07 -27.07
C ALA A 304 -23.62 26.84 -25.57
N SER A 305 -24.32 25.76 -25.22
CA SER A 305 -24.44 25.31 -23.83
C SER A 305 -23.09 24.86 -23.27
N ASN A 306 -22.98 24.93 -21.94
CA ASN A 306 -21.88 24.27 -21.23
C ASN A 306 -22.02 22.75 -21.42
N ALA A 307 -20.89 22.05 -21.53
CA ALA A 307 -20.90 20.59 -21.54
C ALA A 307 -21.41 20.02 -20.21
N THR A 308 -22.03 18.83 -20.27
CA THR A 308 -22.49 18.11 -19.08
C THR A 308 -21.33 17.37 -18.43
N THR A 309 -21.28 17.40 -17.10
CA THR A 309 -20.27 16.66 -16.33
C THR A 309 -20.44 15.15 -16.50
N GLU A 310 -19.39 14.48 -16.97
CA GLU A 310 -19.29 13.01 -16.99
C GLU A 310 -18.54 12.54 -15.74
N LEU A 311 -19.21 11.73 -14.92
CA LEU A 311 -18.68 11.25 -13.63
C LEU A 311 -17.95 9.90 -13.74
N SER A 312 -17.98 9.25 -14.91
CA SER A 312 -17.29 8.00 -15.14
C SER A 312 -16.32 8.09 -16.32
N ALA A 313 -15.08 7.66 -16.10
CA ALA A 313 -14.12 7.49 -17.18
C ALA A 313 -14.28 6.18 -17.97
N LYS A 314 -15.16 5.26 -17.51
CA LYS A 314 -15.34 3.94 -18.14
C LYS A 314 -16.47 3.99 -19.18
N LYS A 315 -16.17 3.58 -20.42
CA LYS A 315 -17.16 3.28 -21.47
C LYS A 315 -18.21 2.31 -20.93
N PRO A 316 -19.53 2.47 -21.08
CA PRO A 316 -20.50 1.48 -20.59
C PRO A 316 -20.23 0.05 -21.11
N LEU A 317 -20.37 -0.98 -20.26
CA LEU A 317 -20.24 -2.37 -20.69
C LEU A 317 -21.34 -2.75 -21.70
N PRO A 318 -21.07 -3.64 -22.66
CA PRO A 318 -22.11 -4.24 -23.49
C PRO A 318 -23.10 -5.04 -22.63
N ALA A 319 -24.27 -5.35 -23.19
CA ALA A 319 -25.29 -6.14 -22.49
C ALA A 319 -24.70 -7.45 -21.94
N THR A 320 -24.86 -7.68 -20.63
CA THR A 320 -24.21 -8.76 -19.91
C THR A 320 -24.67 -10.13 -20.42
N LYS A 321 -23.73 -10.92 -20.96
CA LYS A 321 -23.94 -12.35 -21.21
C LYS A 321 -24.02 -13.08 -19.86
N PRO A 322 -24.86 -14.12 -19.72
CA PRO A 322 -24.88 -14.93 -18.50
C PRO A 322 -23.51 -15.58 -18.28
N GLU A 323 -23.15 -15.79 -17.02
CA GLU A 323 -21.95 -16.53 -16.67
C GLU A 323 -22.02 -17.95 -17.26
N GLN A 324 -20.96 -18.35 -17.96
CA GLN A 324 -20.77 -19.69 -18.50
C GLN A 324 -19.47 -20.22 -17.92
N ARG A 325 -19.58 -20.89 -16.79
CA ARG A 325 -18.42 -21.37 -16.03
C ARG A 325 -18.54 -22.86 -15.79
N THR A 326 -17.51 -23.62 -16.14
CA THR A 326 -17.46 -25.08 -15.95
C THR A 326 -16.13 -25.46 -15.34
N ASP A 327 -16.17 -25.95 -14.10
CA ASP A 327 -15.02 -26.54 -13.44
C ASP A 327 -14.70 -27.92 -14.02
N GLY A 328 -13.43 -28.33 -13.91
CA GLY A 328 -12.94 -29.64 -14.36
C GLY A 328 -11.46 -29.80 -14.05
N ASP A 329 -10.93 -31.02 -14.19
CA ASP A 329 -9.55 -31.39 -13.83
C ASP A 329 -8.57 -31.42 -15.01
N ALA A 330 -9.03 -31.04 -16.20
CA ALA A 330 -8.28 -31.20 -17.45
C ALA A 330 -7.16 -30.17 -17.63
N LEU A 331 -7.47 -28.88 -17.47
CA LEU A 331 -6.57 -27.78 -17.85
C LEU A 331 -6.15 -26.95 -16.63
N THR A 332 -4.84 -26.74 -16.48
CA THR A 332 -4.28 -25.73 -15.57
C THR A 332 -4.64 -24.31 -16.03
N MET A 333 -4.44 -23.31 -15.17
CA MET A 333 -4.75 -21.92 -15.50
C MET A 333 -3.98 -21.42 -16.73
N ILE A 334 -2.69 -21.76 -16.86
CA ILE A 334 -1.91 -21.39 -18.04
C ILE A 334 -2.41 -22.05 -19.32
N GLU A 335 -2.85 -23.31 -19.25
CA GLU A 335 -3.42 -24.04 -20.40
C GLU A 335 -4.79 -23.49 -20.79
N ALA A 336 -5.62 -23.15 -19.80
CA ALA A 336 -6.95 -22.56 -20.02
C ALA A 336 -6.84 -21.16 -20.65
N MET A 337 -5.93 -20.31 -20.16
CA MET A 337 -5.65 -18.99 -20.76
C MET A 337 -5.08 -19.13 -22.18
N ARG A 338 -4.16 -20.08 -22.41
CA ARG A 338 -3.65 -20.37 -23.77
C ARG A 338 -4.77 -20.78 -24.72
N SER A 339 -5.69 -21.63 -24.27
CA SER A 339 -6.87 -22.05 -25.05
C SER A 339 -7.77 -20.86 -25.40
N ALA A 340 -8.00 -19.95 -24.45
CA ALA A 340 -8.72 -18.70 -24.69
C ALA A 340 -7.99 -17.83 -25.74
N PHE A 341 -6.69 -17.57 -25.59
CA PHE A 341 -5.92 -16.82 -26.60
C PHE A 341 -5.94 -17.47 -27.98
N GLN A 342 -5.78 -18.79 -28.05
CA GLN A 342 -5.86 -19.54 -29.30
C GLN A 342 -7.22 -19.33 -29.99
N SER A 343 -8.31 -19.23 -29.24
CA SER A 343 -9.64 -18.94 -29.77
C SER A 343 -9.72 -17.49 -30.28
N GLN A 344 -9.23 -16.53 -29.51
CA GLN A 344 -9.27 -15.09 -29.85
C GLN A 344 -8.39 -14.75 -31.06
N LEU A 345 -7.23 -15.38 -31.20
CA LEU A 345 -6.28 -15.19 -32.31
C LEU A 345 -6.83 -15.59 -33.68
N LYS A 346 -7.94 -16.35 -33.75
CA LYS A 346 -8.66 -16.58 -35.01
C LYS A 346 -9.17 -15.28 -35.64
N ASN A 347 -9.35 -14.23 -34.84
CA ASN A 347 -9.62 -12.89 -35.32
C ASN A 347 -8.29 -12.21 -35.74
N PRO A 348 -8.13 -11.80 -37.00
CA PRO A 348 -6.90 -11.16 -37.50
C PRO A 348 -6.63 -9.76 -36.91
N ASP A 349 -7.57 -9.21 -36.14
CA ASP A 349 -7.37 -7.95 -35.42
C ASP A 349 -6.82 -8.15 -34.00
N VAL A 350 -6.74 -9.38 -33.50
CA VAL A 350 -6.13 -9.68 -32.20
C VAL A 350 -4.62 -9.87 -32.36
N TYR A 351 -3.85 -9.14 -31.56
CA TYR A 351 -2.39 -9.18 -31.55
C TYR A 351 -1.88 -9.35 -30.13
N LEU A 352 -0.85 -10.15 -29.93
CA LEU A 352 -0.13 -10.30 -28.67
C LEU A 352 1.28 -9.74 -28.87
N TYR A 353 1.62 -8.71 -28.10
CA TYR A 353 2.89 -7.99 -28.21
C TYR A 353 3.55 -7.87 -26.83
N GLY A 354 4.78 -8.35 -26.71
CA GLY A 354 5.49 -8.41 -25.44
C GLY A 354 6.75 -9.25 -25.52
N GLU A 355 7.40 -9.44 -24.40
CA GLU A 355 8.71 -10.09 -24.34
C GLU A 355 8.58 -11.62 -24.33
N ASP A 356 9.47 -12.30 -25.06
CA ASP A 356 9.59 -13.75 -25.12
C ASP A 356 8.35 -14.54 -25.59
N LEU A 357 7.34 -13.88 -26.18
CA LEU A 357 6.07 -14.49 -26.57
C LEU A 357 6.16 -15.51 -27.71
N GLU A 358 7.16 -15.41 -28.57
CA GLU A 358 7.29 -16.30 -29.72
C GLU A 358 7.83 -17.70 -29.34
N ASP A 359 7.51 -18.67 -30.20
CA ASP A 359 8.01 -20.02 -30.16
C ASP A 359 9.53 -20.09 -30.36
N PRO A 360 10.22 -21.08 -29.75
CA PRO A 360 9.67 -22.26 -29.05
C PRO A 360 9.33 -22.04 -27.58
N LYS A 361 9.63 -20.85 -27.03
CA LYS A 361 9.52 -20.58 -25.59
C LYS A 361 8.06 -20.34 -25.18
N GLY A 362 7.44 -19.32 -25.78
CA GLY A 362 6.05 -18.96 -25.54
C GLY A 362 5.80 -18.25 -24.21
N ASP A 363 6.55 -17.18 -23.93
CA ASP A 363 6.71 -16.45 -22.67
C ASP A 363 7.56 -17.16 -21.60
N VAL A 364 7.87 -16.48 -20.50
CA VAL A 364 8.69 -17.01 -19.39
C VAL A 364 8.17 -18.33 -18.82
N PHE A 365 6.85 -18.55 -18.85
CA PHE A 365 6.17 -19.70 -18.27
C PHE A 365 5.52 -20.64 -19.31
N GLY A 366 5.57 -20.31 -20.59
CA GLY A 366 4.94 -21.04 -21.68
C GLY A 366 3.49 -20.65 -21.99
N LEU A 367 2.96 -19.50 -21.54
CA LEU A 367 1.57 -19.09 -21.78
C LEU A 367 1.22 -19.07 -23.27
N THR A 368 2.09 -18.55 -24.13
CA THR A 368 1.85 -18.41 -25.57
C THR A 368 2.50 -19.52 -26.41
N ARG A 369 2.98 -20.59 -25.78
CA ARG A 369 3.66 -21.69 -26.49
C ARG A 369 2.79 -22.29 -27.59
N GLY A 370 3.35 -22.41 -28.78
CA GLY A 370 2.73 -22.89 -30.02
C GLY A 370 1.91 -21.84 -30.77
N LEU A 371 1.64 -20.66 -30.18
CA LEU A 371 0.73 -19.68 -30.76
C LEU A 371 1.37 -18.87 -31.89
N SER A 372 2.66 -18.51 -31.81
CA SER A 372 3.29 -17.75 -32.90
C SER A 372 3.52 -18.59 -34.15
N ASN A 373 3.75 -19.91 -34.00
CA ASN A 373 3.77 -20.83 -35.13
C ASN A 373 2.37 -21.02 -35.75
N ALA A 374 1.32 -21.07 -34.92
CA ALA A 374 -0.06 -21.24 -35.38
C ALA A 374 -0.65 -19.96 -36.01
N TYR A 375 -0.25 -18.79 -35.52
CA TYR A 375 -0.71 -17.47 -35.96
C TYR A 375 0.46 -16.51 -36.26
N PRO A 376 1.23 -16.77 -37.34
CA PRO A 376 2.40 -15.96 -37.67
C PRO A 376 2.06 -14.48 -37.84
N GLY A 377 2.84 -13.62 -37.18
CA GLY A 377 2.66 -12.16 -37.24
C GLY A 377 1.60 -11.59 -36.31
N GLN A 378 0.80 -12.41 -35.61
CA GLN A 378 -0.13 -11.94 -34.57
C GLN A 378 0.44 -12.07 -33.16
N VAL A 379 1.37 -13.00 -32.92
CA VAL A 379 2.10 -13.14 -31.65
C VAL A 379 3.55 -12.77 -31.91
N VAL A 380 4.00 -11.64 -31.38
CA VAL A 380 5.26 -10.99 -31.80
C VAL A 380 6.06 -10.54 -30.59
N ASN A 381 7.38 -10.79 -30.64
CA ASN A 381 8.31 -10.30 -29.64
C ASN A 381 8.51 -8.77 -29.74
N SER A 382 8.41 -8.10 -28.60
CA SER A 382 8.74 -6.68 -28.43
C SER A 382 10.24 -6.47 -28.15
N PRO A 383 10.75 -5.22 -28.20
CA PRO A 383 11.98 -4.89 -27.50
C PRO A 383 11.77 -5.01 -25.98
N LEU A 384 12.90 -5.00 -25.24
CA LEU A 384 12.93 -4.99 -23.77
C LEU A 384 12.64 -3.58 -23.24
N SER A 385 11.41 -3.12 -23.40
CA SER A 385 10.94 -1.79 -22.99
C SER A 385 9.42 -1.80 -22.80
N GLU A 386 8.99 -1.64 -21.56
CA GLU A 386 7.58 -1.81 -21.19
C GLU A 386 6.72 -0.63 -21.63
N SER A 387 7.27 0.59 -21.61
CA SER A 387 6.62 1.77 -22.20
C SER A 387 6.37 1.56 -23.69
N THR A 388 7.34 1.03 -24.43
CA THR A 388 7.17 0.70 -25.86
C THR A 388 6.09 -0.35 -26.08
N ILE A 389 6.04 -1.40 -25.27
CA ILE A 389 5.01 -2.45 -25.35
C ILE A 389 3.60 -1.85 -25.22
N VAL A 390 3.37 -1.08 -24.15
CA VAL A 390 2.04 -0.51 -23.87
C VAL A 390 1.70 0.62 -24.85
N GLY A 391 2.64 1.53 -25.13
CA GLY A 391 2.44 2.66 -26.04
C GLY A 391 2.15 2.22 -27.47
N ALA A 392 2.89 1.22 -27.98
CA ALA A 392 2.61 0.64 -29.30
C ALA A 392 1.27 -0.09 -29.32
N ALA A 393 0.90 -0.83 -28.27
CA ALA A 393 -0.40 -1.45 -28.17
C ALA A 393 -1.54 -0.40 -28.17
N ILE A 394 -1.39 0.72 -27.47
CA ILE A 394 -2.34 1.84 -27.54
C ILE A 394 -2.48 2.31 -29.00
N GLY A 395 -1.37 2.54 -29.69
CA GLY A 395 -1.38 2.95 -31.10
C GLY A 395 -2.10 1.96 -32.02
N GLN A 396 -1.81 0.67 -31.88
CA GLN A 396 -2.50 -0.39 -32.63
C GLN A 396 -4.01 -0.39 -32.36
N ALA A 397 -4.41 -0.21 -31.09
CA ALA A 397 -5.81 -0.14 -30.70
C ALA A 397 -6.53 1.05 -31.33
N LEU A 398 -5.90 2.23 -31.36
CA LEU A 398 -6.43 3.43 -32.03
C LEU A 398 -6.58 3.22 -33.55
N ALA A 399 -5.72 2.39 -34.15
CA ALA A 399 -5.82 1.96 -35.54
C ALA A 399 -6.87 0.86 -35.79
N GLY A 400 -7.59 0.41 -34.74
CA GLY A 400 -8.68 -0.54 -34.82
C GLY A 400 -8.32 -2.00 -34.50
N LYS A 401 -7.09 -2.27 -34.05
CA LYS A 401 -6.69 -3.60 -33.56
C LYS A 401 -7.18 -3.85 -32.12
N LYS A 402 -7.03 -5.09 -31.65
CA LYS A 402 -7.37 -5.57 -30.30
C LYS A 402 -6.13 -6.17 -29.63
N PRO A 403 -5.16 -5.33 -29.23
CA PRO A 403 -3.88 -5.81 -28.79
C PRO A 403 -3.88 -6.24 -27.32
N VAL A 404 -3.06 -7.23 -27.03
CA VAL A 404 -2.66 -7.67 -25.71
C VAL A 404 -1.21 -7.26 -25.50
N ALA A 405 -0.99 -6.32 -24.58
CA ALA A 405 0.33 -5.88 -24.15
C ALA A 405 0.81 -6.78 -23.02
N SER A 406 1.76 -7.68 -23.29
CA SER A 406 2.24 -8.64 -22.30
C SER A 406 3.52 -8.16 -21.62
N ILE A 407 3.42 -7.83 -20.34
CA ILE A 407 4.55 -7.48 -19.48
C ILE A 407 4.97 -8.73 -18.69
N GLN A 408 6.27 -9.04 -18.65
CA GLN A 408 6.75 -10.30 -18.05
C GLN A 408 6.31 -10.48 -16.59
N PHE A 409 6.46 -9.44 -15.76
CA PHE A 409 6.05 -9.44 -14.36
C PHE A 409 5.41 -8.11 -13.99
N ALA A 410 4.41 -8.12 -13.09
CA ALA A 410 3.73 -6.91 -12.64
C ALA A 410 4.69 -5.84 -12.10
N ASP A 411 5.82 -6.27 -11.52
CA ASP A 411 6.93 -5.43 -11.05
C ASP A 411 7.46 -4.46 -12.14
N PHE A 412 7.41 -4.86 -13.40
CA PHE A 412 7.89 -4.10 -14.57
C PHE A 412 6.81 -3.29 -15.28
N MET A 413 5.59 -3.22 -14.75
CA MET A 413 4.57 -2.32 -15.29
C MET A 413 4.84 -0.84 -14.93
N LEU A 414 5.69 -0.57 -13.93
CA LEU A 414 6.00 0.79 -13.47
C LEU A 414 6.71 1.66 -14.52
N PRO A 415 7.69 1.17 -15.29
CA PRO A 415 8.21 1.90 -16.45
C PRO A 415 7.10 2.38 -17.41
N ALA A 416 6.09 1.54 -17.66
CA ALA A 416 4.95 1.85 -18.52
C ALA A 416 3.83 2.66 -17.83
N PHE A 417 4.00 3.07 -16.57
CA PHE A 417 2.91 3.66 -15.78
C PHE A 417 2.32 4.92 -16.42
N ASN A 418 3.14 5.76 -17.06
CA ASN A 418 2.65 6.94 -17.77
C ASN A 418 1.69 6.59 -18.92
N GLN A 419 2.03 5.58 -19.74
CA GLN A 419 1.16 5.09 -20.81
C GLN A 419 -0.13 4.47 -20.26
N ILE A 420 -0.07 3.76 -19.13
CA ILE A 420 -1.25 3.13 -18.51
C ILE A 420 -2.18 4.20 -17.89
N ALA A 421 -1.64 5.09 -17.06
CA ALA A 421 -2.41 6.03 -16.25
C ALA A 421 -2.89 7.25 -17.03
N SER A 422 -2.01 7.87 -17.82
CA SER A 422 -2.28 9.14 -18.51
C SER A 422 -2.96 8.94 -19.86
N GLU A 423 -2.68 7.83 -20.54
CA GLU A 423 -3.11 7.59 -21.91
C GLU A 423 -4.20 6.53 -21.99
N LEU A 424 -3.89 5.29 -21.60
CA LEU A 424 -4.79 4.13 -21.76
C LEU A 424 -6.13 4.32 -21.02
N GLY A 425 -6.09 4.64 -19.73
CA GLY A 425 -7.29 4.82 -18.91
C GLY A 425 -8.14 6.04 -19.30
N ALA A 426 -7.50 7.11 -19.80
CA ALA A 426 -8.18 8.37 -20.08
C ALA A 426 -8.74 8.48 -21.51
N MET A 427 -8.30 7.67 -22.47
CA MET A 427 -8.55 7.88 -23.90
C MET A 427 -10.04 8.04 -24.25
N TRP A 428 -10.88 7.11 -23.81
CA TRP A 428 -12.32 7.15 -24.10
C TRP A 428 -12.98 8.38 -23.49
N TRP A 429 -12.68 8.65 -22.21
CA TRP A 429 -13.27 9.78 -21.49
C TRP A 429 -12.83 11.12 -22.08
N ARG A 430 -11.52 11.33 -22.29
CA ARG A 430 -10.95 12.61 -22.72
C ARG A 430 -11.33 13.00 -24.16
N THR A 431 -11.75 12.03 -24.96
CA THR A 431 -12.15 12.21 -26.38
C THR A 431 -13.66 12.11 -26.60
N ASN A 432 -14.46 12.09 -25.51
CA ASN A 432 -15.90 11.88 -25.59
C ASN A 432 -16.31 10.66 -26.44
N GLY A 433 -15.56 9.57 -26.28
CA GLY A 433 -15.80 8.31 -26.99
C GLY A 433 -15.45 8.32 -28.48
N GLN A 434 -14.85 9.39 -29.03
CA GLN A 434 -14.37 9.38 -30.41
C GLN A 434 -13.24 8.36 -30.63
N TRP A 435 -12.44 8.13 -29.60
CA TRP A 435 -11.34 7.17 -29.61
C TRP A 435 -11.51 6.14 -28.51
N GLU A 436 -11.45 4.87 -28.89
CA GLU A 436 -11.48 3.74 -27.97
C GLU A 436 -10.10 3.06 -27.94
N CYS A 437 -9.75 2.49 -26.79
CA CYS A 437 -8.44 1.86 -26.58
C CYS A 437 -8.62 0.49 -25.88
N PRO A 438 -9.14 -0.54 -26.56
CA PRO A 438 -9.39 -1.86 -25.99
C PRO A 438 -8.10 -2.69 -25.83
N VAL A 439 -7.08 -2.13 -25.16
CA VAL A 439 -5.82 -2.84 -24.86
C VAL A 439 -6.02 -3.68 -23.60
N ILE A 440 -5.61 -4.94 -23.66
CA ILE A 440 -5.49 -5.80 -22.48
C ILE A 440 -4.01 -5.85 -22.09
N VAL A 441 -3.64 -5.31 -20.95
CA VAL A 441 -2.29 -5.44 -20.39
C VAL A 441 -2.27 -6.68 -19.50
N THR A 442 -1.47 -7.69 -19.86
CA THR A 442 -1.32 -8.91 -19.06
C THR A 442 -0.01 -8.90 -18.32
N ALA A 443 -0.03 -9.26 -17.04
CA ALA A 443 1.20 -9.44 -16.26
C ALA A 443 1.04 -10.55 -15.22
N ILE A 444 2.08 -11.37 -15.08
CA ILE A 444 2.13 -12.37 -14.02
C ILE A 444 2.54 -11.69 -12.70
N CYS A 445 1.92 -12.08 -11.58
CA CYS A 445 2.07 -11.37 -10.32
C CYS A 445 2.16 -12.29 -9.09
N GLY A 446 2.36 -11.68 -7.92
CA GLY A 446 2.30 -12.35 -6.61
C GLY A 446 3.60 -13.03 -6.18
N ALA A 447 3.65 -13.45 -4.94
CA ALA A 447 4.88 -13.64 -4.18
C ALA A 447 5.01 -15.03 -3.57
N TYR A 448 4.00 -15.89 -3.64
CA TYR A 448 3.97 -17.18 -2.95
C TYR A 448 4.87 -18.28 -3.57
N ARG A 449 5.97 -17.90 -4.23
CA ARG A 449 7.04 -18.81 -4.67
C ARG A 449 8.36 -18.44 -3.96
N PRO A 450 9.24 -19.42 -3.65
CA PRO A 450 10.56 -19.14 -3.09
C PRO A 450 11.48 -18.37 -4.04
N GLY A 451 12.32 -17.50 -3.47
CA GLY A 451 13.46 -16.89 -4.16
C GLY A 451 13.13 -15.76 -5.14
N LEU A 452 11.96 -15.14 -5.03
CA LEU A 452 11.52 -14.08 -5.95
C LEU A 452 12.14 -12.72 -5.63
N GLY A 453 12.22 -12.37 -4.35
CA GLY A 453 12.66 -11.05 -3.91
C GLY A 453 11.73 -9.91 -4.36
N PRO A 454 12.17 -8.66 -4.25
CA PRO A 454 11.28 -7.50 -4.37
C PRO A 454 10.81 -7.17 -5.79
N TYR A 455 11.46 -7.70 -6.83
CA TYR A 455 11.23 -7.35 -8.25
C TYR A 455 10.57 -8.47 -9.07
N HIS A 456 10.13 -9.54 -8.41
CA HIS A 456 9.36 -10.60 -9.04
C HIS A 456 8.24 -11.06 -8.13
N ALA A 457 7.61 -10.16 -7.36
CA ALA A 457 6.69 -10.58 -6.31
C ALA A 457 5.50 -9.64 -6.09
N GLN A 458 5.53 -8.41 -6.61
CA GLN A 458 4.45 -7.44 -6.40
C GLN A 458 3.18 -7.82 -7.19
N THR A 459 2.04 -7.28 -6.76
CA THR A 459 0.77 -7.32 -7.51
C THR A 459 0.39 -5.95 -8.06
N PHE A 460 0.62 -4.88 -7.28
CA PHE A 460 0.20 -3.50 -7.58
C PHE A 460 -1.29 -3.36 -7.92
N ASP A 461 -2.09 -4.31 -7.46
CA ASP A 461 -3.48 -4.44 -7.87
C ASP A 461 -4.32 -3.21 -7.47
N ALA A 462 -4.08 -2.66 -6.27
CA ALA A 462 -4.72 -1.46 -5.79
C ALA A 462 -4.29 -0.23 -6.59
N THR A 463 -3.00 -0.13 -6.92
CA THR A 463 -2.43 0.99 -7.69
C THR A 463 -3.12 1.15 -9.04
N PHE A 464 -3.32 0.04 -9.76
CA PHE A 464 -4.01 0.08 -11.05
C PHE A 464 -5.53 0.19 -10.90
N ALA A 465 -6.14 -0.37 -9.84
CA ALA A 465 -7.57 -0.24 -9.58
C ALA A 465 -7.99 1.21 -9.30
N HIS A 466 -7.09 2.04 -8.77
CA HIS A 466 -7.30 3.47 -8.55
C HIS A 466 -7.34 4.31 -9.85
N ILE A 467 -6.84 3.80 -10.98
CA ILE A 467 -6.77 4.57 -12.22
C ILE A 467 -8.16 4.58 -12.89
N PRO A 468 -8.76 5.76 -13.14
CA PRO A 468 -10.03 5.85 -13.82
C PRO A 468 -9.98 5.27 -15.24
N GLY A 469 -11.08 4.64 -15.65
CA GLY A 469 -11.23 4.11 -17.01
C GLY A 469 -10.74 2.67 -17.20
N LEU A 470 -9.87 2.15 -16.33
CA LEU A 470 -9.34 0.79 -16.40
C LEU A 470 -10.24 -0.23 -15.72
N ASP A 471 -10.43 -1.38 -16.36
CA ASP A 471 -10.86 -2.58 -15.65
C ASP A 471 -9.64 -3.33 -15.09
N VAL A 472 -9.72 -3.85 -13.87
CA VAL A 472 -8.62 -4.57 -13.21
C VAL A 472 -9.12 -5.93 -12.73
N LEU A 473 -8.53 -7.00 -13.27
CA LEU A 473 -9.00 -8.38 -13.12
C LEU A 473 -7.88 -9.24 -12.53
N MET A 474 -8.21 -10.11 -11.58
CA MET A 474 -7.28 -11.03 -10.94
C MET A 474 -7.97 -12.36 -10.57
N PRO A 475 -7.95 -13.37 -11.46
CA PRO A 475 -8.60 -14.66 -11.22
C PRO A 475 -7.85 -15.49 -10.16
N SER A 476 -8.58 -16.39 -9.48
CA SER A 476 -8.01 -17.41 -8.59
C SER A 476 -8.14 -18.84 -9.12
N THR A 477 -8.91 -19.08 -10.19
CA THR A 477 -9.08 -20.41 -10.81
C THR A 477 -8.88 -20.36 -12.32
N ALA A 478 -8.56 -21.50 -12.93
CA ALA A 478 -8.37 -21.63 -14.37
C ALA A 478 -9.64 -21.29 -15.17
N ALA A 479 -10.82 -21.69 -14.68
CA ALA A 479 -12.10 -21.38 -15.32
C ALA A 479 -12.39 -19.87 -15.28
N ASP A 480 -12.12 -19.20 -14.16
CA ASP A 480 -12.26 -17.74 -14.08
C ASP A 480 -11.25 -17.02 -14.96
N ALA A 481 -10.01 -17.51 -15.03
CA ALA A 481 -8.97 -16.87 -15.84
C ALA A 481 -9.35 -16.88 -17.34
N ALA A 482 -9.76 -18.02 -17.87
CA ALA A 482 -10.24 -18.11 -19.25
C ALA A 482 -11.50 -17.27 -19.47
N GLY A 483 -12.47 -17.34 -18.55
CA GLY A 483 -13.74 -16.63 -18.69
C GLY A 483 -13.63 -15.12 -18.56
N LEU A 484 -12.80 -14.61 -17.65
CA LEU A 484 -12.53 -13.18 -17.51
C LEU A 484 -11.72 -12.64 -18.69
N LEU A 485 -10.78 -13.42 -19.22
CA LEU A 485 -10.02 -13.02 -20.42
C LEU A 485 -10.95 -12.88 -21.62
N ASN A 486 -11.85 -13.84 -21.84
CA ASN A 486 -12.90 -13.74 -22.85
C ASN A 486 -13.82 -12.52 -22.63
N ALA A 487 -14.17 -12.22 -21.37
CA ALA A 487 -14.97 -11.04 -21.04
C ALA A 487 -14.22 -9.72 -21.29
N ALA A 488 -12.90 -9.67 -21.06
CA ALA A 488 -12.07 -8.51 -21.37
C ALA A 488 -12.02 -8.22 -22.89
N PHE A 489 -11.89 -9.26 -23.72
CA PHE A 489 -11.98 -9.09 -25.18
C PHE A 489 -13.36 -8.62 -25.65
N GLU A 490 -14.44 -9.11 -25.02
CA GLU A 490 -15.81 -8.72 -25.33
C GLU A 490 -16.14 -7.29 -24.86
N SER A 491 -15.59 -6.85 -23.73
CA SER A 491 -15.91 -5.54 -23.13
C SER A 491 -15.49 -4.38 -24.02
N GLY A 492 -14.39 -4.55 -24.76
CA GLY A 492 -13.77 -3.47 -25.54
C GLY A 492 -13.26 -2.32 -24.66
N ARG A 493 -12.98 -2.58 -23.38
CA ARG A 493 -12.42 -1.61 -22.44
C ARG A 493 -10.92 -1.86 -22.21
N PRO A 494 -10.15 -0.81 -21.88
CA PRO A 494 -8.79 -0.99 -21.41
C PRO A 494 -8.79 -1.82 -20.12
N THR A 495 -7.98 -2.88 -20.07
CA THR A 495 -8.01 -3.88 -19.00
C THR A 495 -6.60 -4.21 -18.52
N ILE A 496 -6.38 -4.23 -17.20
CA ILE A 496 -5.22 -4.84 -16.56
C ILE A 496 -5.62 -6.25 -16.09
N PHE A 497 -4.93 -7.27 -16.58
CA PHE A 497 -5.18 -8.67 -16.27
C PHE A 497 -3.98 -9.26 -15.53
N LEU A 498 -4.11 -9.38 -14.22
CA LEU A 498 -3.08 -9.90 -13.31
C LEU A 498 -3.33 -11.37 -13.04
N PHE A 499 -2.35 -12.24 -13.24
CA PHE A 499 -2.52 -13.69 -12.99
C PHE A 499 -1.43 -14.22 -12.04
N PRO A 500 -1.79 -14.89 -10.91
CA PRO A 500 -0.81 -15.24 -9.89
C PRO A 500 0.15 -16.40 -10.26
N LYS A 501 1.45 -16.20 -10.03
CA LYS A 501 2.54 -17.18 -10.30
C LYS A 501 2.38 -18.52 -9.61
N ASN A 502 1.83 -18.55 -8.40
CA ASN A 502 1.65 -19.80 -7.68
C ASN A 502 0.50 -20.64 -8.26
N LEU A 503 -0.50 -20.01 -8.89
CA LEU A 503 -1.72 -20.67 -9.36
C LEU A 503 -1.65 -21.16 -10.81
N ILE A 504 -0.75 -20.63 -11.65
CA ILE A 504 -0.72 -20.94 -13.09
C ILE A 504 -0.65 -22.43 -13.43
N ASN A 505 0.02 -23.22 -12.57
CA ASN A 505 0.22 -24.67 -12.73
C ASN A 505 -0.40 -25.45 -11.55
N ASP A 506 -1.23 -24.82 -10.72
CA ASP A 506 -1.85 -25.49 -9.59
C ASP A 506 -3.02 -26.37 -10.08
N ARG A 507 -2.85 -27.68 -9.92
CA ARG A 507 -3.84 -28.69 -10.33
C ARG A 507 -5.11 -28.68 -9.47
N SER A 508 -5.11 -28.01 -8.31
CA SER A 508 -6.29 -27.91 -7.44
C SER A 508 -7.34 -26.88 -7.91
N VAL A 509 -6.98 -25.98 -8.83
CA VAL A 509 -7.85 -24.88 -9.31
C VAL A 509 -7.99 -24.91 -10.84
N THR A 510 -8.24 -26.09 -11.39
CA THR A 510 -8.27 -26.42 -12.82
C THR A 510 -9.59 -26.09 -13.51
N CYS A 511 -9.60 -26.21 -14.84
CA CYS A 511 -10.75 -25.95 -15.72
C CYS A 511 -11.07 -27.20 -16.55
N ALA A 512 -12.32 -27.33 -16.97
CA ALA A 512 -12.73 -28.30 -17.96
C ALA A 512 -12.07 -28.04 -19.34
N GLU A 513 -12.13 -29.03 -20.24
CA GLU A 513 -11.53 -28.94 -21.58
C GLU A 513 -12.10 -27.80 -22.43
N ASN A 514 -13.32 -27.33 -22.15
CA ASN A 514 -13.99 -26.25 -22.87
C ASN A 514 -13.57 -24.84 -22.41
N ALA A 515 -12.29 -24.64 -22.04
CA ALA A 515 -11.77 -23.36 -21.57
C ALA A 515 -12.06 -22.18 -22.53
N ALA A 516 -12.05 -22.40 -23.84
CA ALA A 516 -12.35 -21.38 -24.85
C ALA A 516 -13.81 -20.86 -24.80
N GLU A 517 -14.73 -21.62 -24.21
CA GLU A 517 -16.16 -21.26 -24.09
C GLU A 517 -16.50 -20.60 -22.76
N GLN A 518 -15.55 -20.56 -21.82
CA GLN A 518 -15.76 -19.97 -20.50
C GLN A 518 -16.06 -18.47 -20.63
N PHE A 519 -16.97 -17.95 -19.81
CA PHE A 519 -17.29 -16.52 -19.76
C PHE A 519 -17.66 -16.12 -18.33
N VAL A 520 -16.92 -15.17 -17.77
CA VAL A 520 -17.18 -14.59 -16.44
C VAL A 520 -17.42 -13.09 -16.59
N PRO A 521 -18.62 -12.57 -16.23
CA PRO A 521 -18.90 -11.14 -16.32
C PRO A 521 -17.95 -10.29 -15.47
N ILE A 522 -17.40 -9.22 -16.05
CA ILE A 522 -16.60 -8.23 -15.32
C ILE A 522 -17.44 -7.59 -14.21
N GLY A 523 -16.86 -7.43 -13.03
CA GLY A 523 -17.51 -6.82 -11.86
C GLY A 523 -18.45 -7.74 -11.10
N LYS A 524 -18.35 -9.06 -11.30
CA LYS A 524 -19.10 -10.06 -10.54
C LYS A 524 -18.19 -10.90 -9.66
N ALA A 525 -18.53 -11.00 -8.38
CA ALA A 525 -17.84 -11.89 -7.43
C ALA A 525 -18.45 -13.30 -7.47
N ARG A 526 -17.68 -14.31 -7.06
CA ARG A 526 -18.15 -15.69 -6.89
C ARG A 526 -18.19 -16.03 -5.41
N ILE A 527 -19.34 -16.46 -4.92
CA ILE A 527 -19.42 -17.14 -3.63
C ILE A 527 -18.92 -18.58 -3.85
N SER A 528 -17.66 -18.85 -3.52
CA SER A 528 -17.06 -20.19 -3.69
C SER A 528 -17.59 -21.16 -2.63
N ARG A 529 -17.87 -20.65 -1.43
CA ARG A 529 -18.45 -21.41 -0.33
C ARG A 529 -19.54 -20.59 0.37
N PRO A 530 -20.78 -21.08 0.49
CA PRO A 530 -21.81 -20.38 1.25
C PRO A 530 -21.60 -20.56 2.76
N GLY A 531 -21.93 -19.53 3.54
CA GLY A 531 -21.86 -19.58 5.00
C GLY A 531 -22.71 -18.53 5.71
N LYS A 532 -22.66 -18.52 7.05
CA LYS A 532 -23.53 -17.68 7.89
C LYS A 532 -22.85 -17.01 9.10
N ASP A 533 -21.65 -17.40 9.48
CA ASP A 533 -21.00 -16.92 10.71
C ASP A 533 -19.90 -15.88 10.45
N LEU A 534 -19.21 -15.97 9.30
CA LEU A 534 -18.16 -15.06 8.83
C LEU A 534 -18.17 -14.96 7.31
N THR A 535 -17.99 -13.76 6.77
CA THR A 535 -17.70 -13.54 5.34
C THR A 535 -16.19 -13.35 5.17
N LEU A 536 -15.55 -14.19 4.35
CA LEU A 536 -14.19 -14.01 3.85
C LEU A 536 -14.25 -13.50 2.41
N VAL A 537 -13.58 -12.38 2.13
CA VAL A 537 -13.45 -11.83 0.77
C VAL A 537 -11.99 -11.84 0.36
N SER A 538 -11.68 -12.42 -0.78
CA SER A 538 -10.31 -12.46 -1.31
C SER A 538 -10.28 -12.55 -2.84
N TRP A 539 -9.08 -12.59 -3.41
CA TRP A 539 -8.81 -12.77 -4.84
C TRP A 539 -7.40 -13.34 -5.05
N GLY A 540 -7.11 -13.83 -6.25
CA GLY A 540 -5.77 -14.30 -6.63
C GLY A 540 -5.15 -15.30 -5.64
N SER A 541 -3.87 -15.10 -5.30
CA SER A 541 -3.06 -16.05 -4.52
C SER A 541 -3.60 -16.35 -3.12
N THR A 542 -4.37 -15.42 -2.53
CA THR A 542 -4.87 -15.55 -1.16
C THR A 542 -6.17 -16.35 -1.07
N MET A 543 -6.85 -16.60 -2.20
CA MET A 543 -8.08 -17.40 -2.23
C MET A 543 -7.90 -18.83 -1.69
N PRO A 544 -6.91 -19.64 -2.13
CA PRO A 544 -6.69 -20.97 -1.56
C PRO A 544 -6.38 -20.94 -0.06
N LEU A 545 -5.73 -19.88 0.45
CA LEU A 545 -5.47 -19.73 1.88
C LEU A 545 -6.76 -19.45 2.66
N CYS A 546 -7.67 -18.66 2.10
CA CYS A 546 -9.00 -18.42 2.66
C CYS A 546 -9.87 -19.68 2.67
N GLU A 547 -9.87 -20.48 1.60
CA GLU A 547 -10.56 -21.78 1.57
C GLU A 547 -10.00 -22.72 2.65
N LYS A 548 -8.67 -22.84 2.76
CA LYS A 548 -8.04 -23.64 3.80
C LYS A 548 -8.40 -23.16 5.22
N ALA A 549 -8.50 -21.85 5.43
CA ALA A 549 -8.94 -21.29 6.71
C ALA A 549 -10.43 -21.60 6.99
N ALA A 550 -11.28 -21.56 5.97
CA ALA A 550 -12.69 -21.93 6.07
C ALA A 550 -12.87 -23.43 6.38
N ASP A 551 -12.01 -24.31 5.84
CA ASP A 551 -11.99 -25.73 6.17
C ASP A 551 -11.64 -25.98 7.63
N ALA A 552 -10.54 -25.40 8.11
CA ALA A 552 -10.13 -25.51 9.51
C ALA A 552 -11.21 -24.99 10.49
N LEU A 553 -11.86 -23.88 10.15
CA LEU A 553 -12.99 -23.34 10.93
C LEU A 553 -14.23 -24.24 10.85
N GLY A 554 -14.47 -24.87 9.70
CA GLY A 554 -15.55 -25.84 9.51
C GLY A 554 -15.39 -27.09 10.37
N GLU A 555 -14.17 -27.60 10.52
CA GLU A 555 -13.84 -28.69 11.47
C GLU A 555 -14.17 -28.30 12.92
N ALA A 556 -14.16 -27.01 13.24
CA ALA A 556 -14.54 -26.44 14.53
C ALA A 556 -16.00 -25.95 14.60
N ASP A 557 -16.86 -26.38 13.67
CA ASP A 557 -18.30 -26.06 13.60
C ASP A 557 -18.62 -24.56 13.41
N ALA A 558 -17.80 -23.86 12.62
CA ALA A 558 -18.08 -22.52 12.12
C ALA A 558 -18.44 -22.55 10.62
N SER A 559 -19.47 -21.79 10.24
CA SER A 559 -19.95 -21.69 8.86
C SER A 559 -19.44 -20.42 8.19
N VAL A 560 -18.35 -20.56 7.44
CA VAL A 560 -17.68 -19.44 6.76
C VAL A 560 -18.14 -19.33 5.32
N GLU A 561 -18.61 -18.14 4.93
CA GLU A 561 -18.84 -17.77 3.52
C GLU A 561 -17.53 -17.28 2.92
N VAL A 562 -17.12 -17.83 1.77
CA VAL A 562 -15.91 -17.42 1.05
C VAL A 562 -16.32 -16.84 -0.29
N ILE A 563 -15.80 -15.64 -0.58
CA ILE A 563 -16.10 -14.87 -1.77
C ILE A 563 -14.80 -14.53 -2.50
N ASP A 564 -14.73 -14.92 -3.76
CA ASP A 564 -13.70 -14.49 -4.71
C ASP A 564 -14.19 -13.24 -5.47
N LEU A 565 -13.47 -12.12 -5.37
CA LEU A 565 -13.85 -10.90 -6.08
C LEU A 565 -13.73 -11.04 -7.60
N ARG A 566 -12.66 -11.71 -8.09
CA ARG A 566 -12.31 -11.86 -9.53
C ARG A 566 -12.02 -10.56 -10.29
N SER A 567 -12.82 -9.52 -10.08
CA SER A 567 -12.69 -8.16 -10.60
C SER A 567 -12.49 -7.17 -9.44
N LEU A 568 -11.46 -6.35 -9.53
CA LEU A 568 -11.07 -5.37 -8.51
C LEU A 568 -11.57 -3.97 -8.85
N SER A 569 -11.67 -3.67 -10.14
CA SER A 569 -12.31 -2.46 -10.65
C SER A 569 -13.04 -2.79 -11.95
N PRO A 570 -14.39 -2.66 -12.02
CA PRO A 570 -15.28 -2.55 -10.87
C PRO A 570 -15.28 -3.84 -10.04
N TRP A 571 -15.58 -3.74 -8.74
CA TRP A 571 -15.80 -4.89 -7.86
C TRP A 571 -17.28 -5.01 -7.48
N ASP A 572 -17.72 -6.20 -7.06
CA ASP A 572 -19.13 -6.51 -6.81
C ASP A 572 -19.62 -6.08 -5.42
N GLU A 573 -19.85 -4.77 -5.27
CA GLU A 573 -20.27 -4.15 -4.02
C GLU A 573 -21.52 -4.81 -3.41
N GLU A 574 -22.51 -5.14 -4.24
CA GLU A 574 -23.80 -5.68 -3.80
C GLU A 574 -23.62 -7.05 -3.10
N THR A 575 -22.85 -7.94 -3.73
CA THR A 575 -22.57 -9.29 -3.19
C THR A 575 -21.87 -9.19 -1.84
N ILE A 576 -20.86 -8.32 -1.72
CA ILE A 576 -20.10 -8.18 -0.47
C ILE A 576 -20.95 -7.60 0.66
N ILE A 577 -21.70 -6.52 0.40
CA ILE A 577 -22.56 -5.90 1.42
C ILE A 577 -23.65 -6.90 1.87
N SER A 578 -24.25 -7.63 0.93
CA SER A 578 -25.26 -8.63 1.25
C SER A 578 -24.69 -9.75 2.13
N SER A 579 -23.50 -10.27 1.79
CA SER A 579 -22.84 -11.30 2.60
C SER A 579 -22.45 -10.79 3.98
N ALA A 580 -21.84 -9.60 4.05
CA ALA A 580 -21.42 -9.02 5.32
C ALA A 580 -22.61 -8.73 6.26
N ARG A 581 -23.76 -8.30 5.72
CA ARG A 581 -25.03 -8.20 6.46
C ARG A 581 -25.52 -9.56 6.96
N LYS A 582 -25.43 -10.59 6.13
CA LYS A 582 -25.87 -11.95 6.46
C LYS A 582 -25.06 -12.54 7.60
N THR A 583 -23.73 -12.35 7.60
CA THR A 583 -22.83 -12.97 8.58
C THR A 583 -22.57 -12.10 9.80
N GLY A 584 -22.80 -10.78 9.72
CA GLY A 584 -22.46 -9.80 10.76
C GLY A 584 -20.96 -9.61 10.99
N ARG A 585 -20.12 -10.33 10.23
CA ARG A 585 -18.65 -10.33 10.33
C ARG A 585 -18.02 -10.43 8.95
N LEU A 586 -16.99 -9.63 8.69
CA LEU A 586 -16.27 -9.59 7.42
C LEU A 586 -14.75 -9.56 7.66
N LEU A 587 -14.03 -10.42 6.96
CA LEU A 587 -12.58 -10.37 6.86
C LEU A 587 -12.16 -10.32 5.39
N VAL A 588 -11.48 -9.23 5.01
CA VAL A 588 -10.92 -9.06 3.66
C VAL A 588 -9.45 -9.47 3.65
N VAL A 589 -9.05 -10.31 2.71
CA VAL A 589 -7.67 -10.82 2.60
C VAL A 589 -7.12 -10.53 1.21
N HIS A 590 -5.96 -9.86 1.14
CA HIS A 590 -5.33 -9.56 -0.15
C HIS A 590 -3.81 -9.45 -0.06
N GLU A 591 -3.15 -9.63 -1.19
CA GLU A 591 -1.69 -9.71 -1.27
C GLU A 591 -0.98 -8.34 -1.34
N ASP A 592 -1.64 -7.29 -1.86
CA ASP A 592 -1.03 -5.96 -1.93
C ASP A 592 -0.89 -5.29 -0.55
N ASN A 593 -0.28 -4.10 -0.52
CA ASN A 593 0.00 -3.32 0.69
C ASN A 593 -1.23 -3.11 1.58
N HIS A 594 -1.03 -3.21 2.89
CA HIS A 594 -2.06 -2.91 3.88
C HIS A 594 -2.54 -1.46 3.80
N THR A 595 -1.62 -0.49 3.69
CA THR A 595 -1.95 0.92 3.49
C THR A 595 -2.31 1.18 2.04
N CYS A 596 -3.44 1.87 1.84
CA CYS A 596 -4.03 2.14 0.53
C CYS A 596 -4.32 0.90 -0.33
N GLY A 597 -4.36 -0.30 0.27
CA GLY A 597 -4.83 -1.51 -0.40
C GLY A 597 -6.36 -1.54 -0.56
N LEU A 598 -6.83 -2.27 -1.57
CA LEU A 598 -8.26 -2.38 -1.89
C LEU A 598 -9.11 -2.89 -0.72
N GLY A 599 -8.53 -3.67 0.20
CA GLY A 599 -9.22 -4.08 1.42
C GLY A 599 -9.71 -2.90 2.26
N GLY A 600 -9.01 -1.75 2.26
CA GLY A 600 -9.49 -0.54 2.92
C GLY A 600 -10.76 0.05 2.29
N GLU A 601 -10.81 0.11 0.96
CA GLU A 601 -11.95 0.62 0.21
C GLU A 601 -13.20 -0.24 0.44
N ILE A 602 -13.03 -1.56 0.42
CA ILE A 602 -14.13 -2.51 0.68
C ILE A 602 -14.70 -2.31 2.09
N LEU A 603 -13.82 -2.23 3.10
CA LEU A 603 -14.26 -2.00 4.48
C LEU A 603 -14.96 -0.66 4.67
N ALA A 604 -14.44 0.42 4.06
CA ALA A 604 -15.06 1.74 4.10
C ALA A 604 -16.45 1.73 3.44
N THR A 605 -16.55 1.13 2.25
CA THR A 605 -17.82 1.00 1.52
C THR A 605 -18.86 0.22 2.32
N VAL A 606 -18.47 -0.91 2.94
CA VAL A 606 -19.37 -1.68 3.80
C VAL A 606 -19.79 -0.86 5.02
N ALA A 607 -18.87 -0.13 5.67
CA ALA A 607 -19.19 0.73 6.80
C ALA A 607 -20.23 1.81 6.46
N GLU A 608 -20.10 2.44 5.29
CA GLU A 608 -20.99 3.51 4.83
C GLU A 608 -22.36 2.99 4.39
N LYS A 609 -22.40 1.84 3.71
CA LYS A 609 -23.58 1.40 2.95
C LYS A 609 -24.31 0.20 3.55
N ALA A 610 -23.70 -0.56 4.46
CA ALA A 610 -24.36 -1.73 5.04
C ALA A 610 -25.54 -1.36 5.95
N GLY A 611 -25.54 -0.20 6.58
CA GLY A 611 -26.65 0.26 7.43
C GLY A 611 -26.94 -0.60 8.67
N VAL A 612 -26.04 -1.53 9.00
CA VAL A 612 -26.05 -2.38 10.20
C VAL A 612 -24.62 -2.49 10.73
N GLU A 613 -24.47 -2.78 12.03
CA GLU A 613 -23.15 -3.01 12.63
C GLU A 613 -22.56 -4.34 12.13
N ILE A 614 -21.33 -4.29 11.62
CA ILE A 614 -20.59 -5.45 11.11
C ILE A 614 -19.19 -5.39 11.74
N GLN A 615 -18.76 -6.50 12.35
CA GLN A 615 -17.38 -6.61 12.82
C GLN A 615 -16.46 -6.87 11.62
N MET A 616 -15.45 -6.02 11.45
CA MET A 616 -14.63 -6.04 10.25
C MET A 616 -13.14 -6.08 10.58
N ALA A 617 -12.38 -6.82 9.77
CA ALA A 617 -10.92 -6.78 9.78
C ALA A 617 -10.37 -7.01 8.37
N ARG A 618 -9.07 -6.79 8.21
CA ARG A 618 -8.33 -7.15 7.01
C ARG A 618 -7.01 -7.81 7.36
N VAL A 619 -6.55 -8.71 6.48
CA VAL A 619 -5.20 -9.29 6.50
C VAL A 619 -4.58 -9.01 5.15
N ALA A 620 -3.47 -8.27 5.15
CA ALA A 620 -2.77 -7.85 3.95
C ALA A 620 -1.27 -7.93 4.18
N ARG A 621 -0.48 -7.80 3.11
CA ARG A 621 0.97 -7.67 3.23
C ARG A 621 1.30 -6.42 4.06
N ALA A 622 2.29 -6.51 4.95
CA ALA A 622 2.81 -5.33 5.64
C ALA A 622 3.35 -4.29 4.64
N ASP A 623 3.40 -3.01 5.04
CA ASP A 623 3.88 -1.89 4.19
C ASP A 623 5.41 -1.92 4.04
N THR A 624 5.91 -2.98 3.39
CA THR A 624 7.32 -3.26 3.15
C THR A 624 7.52 -4.06 1.86
N TYR A 625 8.77 -4.14 1.42
CA TYR A 625 9.14 -4.95 0.26
C TYR A 625 9.19 -6.43 0.60
N ILE A 626 9.05 -7.26 -0.42
CA ILE A 626 9.01 -8.71 -0.29
C ILE A 626 10.46 -9.23 -0.24
N PRO A 627 10.89 -9.83 0.88
CA PRO A 627 12.25 -10.37 1.01
C PRO A 627 12.52 -11.52 0.05
N TYR A 628 13.80 -11.72 -0.30
CA TYR A 628 14.26 -12.88 -1.08
C TYR A 628 14.22 -14.19 -0.27
N LEU A 629 14.56 -14.11 1.02
CA LEU A 629 14.52 -15.27 1.92
C LEU A 629 13.07 -15.68 2.16
N PHE A 630 12.71 -16.90 1.77
CA PHE A 630 11.32 -17.34 1.76
C PHE A 630 10.68 -17.38 3.16
N GLU A 631 11.44 -17.63 4.21
CA GLU A 631 10.94 -17.59 5.60
C GLU A 631 10.41 -16.21 5.95
N THR A 632 11.23 -15.17 5.77
CA THR A 632 10.84 -13.78 6.03
C THR A 632 9.83 -13.26 5.00
N GLN A 633 9.84 -13.81 3.78
CA GLN A 633 8.80 -13.58 2.78
C GLN A 633 7.42 -13.97 3.30
N MET A 634 7.29 -15.17 3.86
CA MET A 634 6.02 -15.67 4.41
C MET A 634 5.58 -14.94 5.69
N GLU A 635 6.51 -14.33 6.43
CA GLU A 635 6.19 -13.47 7.59
C GLU A 635 5.56 -12.13 7.17
N VAL A 636 5.94 -11.62 6.00
CA VAL A 636 5.46 -10.32 5.46
C VAL A 636 4.13 -10.47 4.70
N LEU A 637 3.91 -11.61 4.06
CA LEU A 637 2.70 -11.90 3.28
C LEU A 637 1.54 -12.39 4.16
N PRO A 638 0.28 -12.25 3.69
CA PRO A 638 -0.84 -13.00 4.25
C PRO A 638 -0.53 -14.51 4.25
N SER A 639 -0.64 -15.17 5.39
CA SER A 639 -0.33 -16.59 5.54
C SER A 639 -1.56 -17.33 6.05
N PHE A 640 -1.58 -18.65 5.90
CA PHE A 640 -2.66 -19.45 6.47
C PHE A 640 -2.81 -19.17 7.97
N LYS A 641 -1.68 -19.02 8.68
CA LYS A 641 -1.66 -18.71 10.11
C LYS A 641 -2.25 -17.34 10.44
N SER A 642 -1.91 -16.29 9.71
CA SER A 642 -2.44 -14.95 9.99
C SER A 642 -3.92 -14.81 9.62
N ILE A 643 -4.35 -15.43 8.51
CA ILE A 643 -5.76 -15.47 8.09
C ILE A 643 -6.60 -16.24 9.10
N LEU A 644 -6.22 -17.47 9.44
CA LEU A 644 -6.95 -18.30 10.40
C LEU A 644 -6.98 -17.65 11.79
N GLY A 645 -5.85 -17.08 12.22
CA GLY A 645 -5.76 -16.34 13.48
C GLY A 645 -6.76 -15.18 13.54
N LYS A 646 -6.82 -14.35 12.49
CA LYS A 646 -7.76 -13.21 12.45
C LYS A 646 -9.22 -13.66 12.31
N ALA A 647 -9.49 -14.74 11.58
CA ALA A 647 -10.83 -15.30 11.42
C ALA A 647 -11.36 -15.92 12.73
N ALA A 648 -10.54 -16.73 13.40
CA ALA A 648 -10.84 -17.30 14.72
C ALA A 648 -11.09 -16.19 15.75
N GLU A 649 -10.30 -15.13 15.69
CA GLU A 649 -10.42 -13.94 16.51
C GLU A 649 -11.75 -13.17 16.30
N LEU A 650 -12.29 -13.13 15.08
CA LEU A 650 -13.62 -12.55 14.80
C LEU A 650 -14.76 -13.45 15.24
N LEU A 651 -14.54 -14.76 15.23
CA LEU A 651 -15.54 -15.78 15.58
C LEU A 651 -15.50 -16.21 17.05
N ASP A 652 -14.65 -15.58 17.87
CA ASP A 652 -14.45 -15.89 19.29
C ASP A 652 -13.97 -17.35 19.54
N TYR A 653 -13.07 -17.85 18.69
CA TYR A 653 -12.36 -19.11 18.89
C TYR A 653 -10.95 -18.87 19.48
N SER A 654 -10.52 -19.73 20.41
CA SER A 654 -9.09 -19.84 20.73
C SER A 654 -8.39 -20.73 19.72
N LEU A 655 -7.24 -20.28 19.23
CA LEU A 655 -6.39 -21.00 18.27
C LEU A 655 -5.03 -21.32 18.91
N THR A 656 -4.68 -22.60 18.96
CA THR A 656 -3.33 -23.07 19.27
C THR A 656 -2.79 -23.91 18.12
N TRP A 657 -1.47 -24.11 18.06
CA TRP A 657 -0.81 -24.86 17.00
C TRP A 657 -0.08 -26.05 17.59
N GLN A 658 -0.36 -27.25 17.08
CA GLN A 658 0.43 -28.43 17.39
C GLN A 658 1.75 -28.37 16.60
N LYS A 659 2.88 -28.43 17.30
CA LYS A 659 4.20 -28.40 16.66
C LYS A 659 4.38 -29.61 15.73
N PRO A 660 4.99 -29.43 14.54
CA PRO A 660 5.50 -30.55 13.74
C PRO A 660 6.49 -31.38 14.57
N VAL A 661 6.54 -32.69 14.34
CA VAL A 661 7.50 -33.59 15.01
C VAL A 661 8.92 -33.22 14.55
N GLU A 662 9.72 -32.58 15.39
CA GLU A 662 11.16 -32.40 15.16
C GLU A 662 11.90 -33.70 15.51
N GLY A 663 12.94 -34.03 14.71
CA GLY A 663 13.76 -35.22 14.91
C GLY A 663 14.44 -35.25 16.27
N ALA A 664 14.62 -36.45 16.82
CA ALA A 664 15.27 -36.67 18.12
C ALA A 664 16.72 -36.11 18.14
N GLU A 665 17.12 -35.53 19.28
CA GLU A 665 18.49 -35.02 19.52
C GLU A 665 19.56 -36.05 19.11
N GLY A 666 20.51 -35.63 18.27
CA GLY A 666 21.62 -36.46 17.77
C GLY A 666 21.37 -37.18 16.44
N SER A 667 20.26 -36.91 15.75
CA SER A 667 19.95 -37.47 14.43
C SER A 667 19.46 -36.41 13.43
N VAL A 668 19.93 -36.48 12.18
CA VAL A 668 19.51 -35.63 11.05
C VAL A 668 18.65 -36.44 10.12
N ILE A 669 17.46 -35.94 9.81
CA ILE A 669 16.62 -36.52 8.77
C ILE A 669 17.00 -35.89 7.43
N VAL A 670 17.42 -36.72 6.49
CA VAL A 670 17.57 -36.34 5.08
C VAL A 670 16.25 -36.65 4.38
N ASN A 671 15.60 -35.62 3.84
CA ASN A 671 14.36 -35.76 3.07
C ASN A 671 14.63 -35.95 1.58
N ALA A 672 13.71 -36.63 0.89
CA ALA A 672 13.63 -36.68 -0.56
C ALA A 672 13.49 -35.27 -1.15
N ILE A 673 14.29 -34.94 -2.17
CA ILE A 673 14.31 -33.63 -2.83
C ILE A 673 13.99 -33.76 -4.32
N GLY A 674 13.30 -32.75 -4.87
CA GLY A 674 13.05 -32.63 -6.31
C GLY A 674 14.14 -31.89 -7.05
N SER A 675 14.15 -32.04 -8.37
CA SER A 675 15.10 -31.39 -9.29
C SER A 675 14.81 -29.89 -9.46
N SER A 676 13.59 -29.47 -9.14
CA SER A 676 13.08 -28.11 -9.20
C SER A 676 12.13 -27.85 -8.02
N PRO A 677 12.01 -26.59 -7.54
CA PRO A 677 10.96 -26.20 -6.57
C PRO A 677 9.51 -26.41 -7.06
N SER A 678 9.34 -26.87 -8.30
CA SER A 678 8.04 -27.20 -8.90
C SER A 678 7.66 -28.68 -8.79
N ASP A 679 8.59 -29.56 -8.43
CA ASP A 679 8.35 -31.00 -8.34
C ASP A 679 7.59 -31.31 -7.05
N LYS A 680 6.42 -31.96 -7.17
CA LYS A 680 5.62 -32.36 -6.00
C LYS A 680 5.96 -33.77 -5.51
N THR A 681 6.29 -34.68 -6.43
CA THR A 681 6.61 -36.08 -6.15
C THR A 681 7.93 -36.49 -6.78
N VAL A 682 8.66 -37.41 -6.15
CA VAL A 682 9.88 -38.04 -6.67
C VAL A 682 9.84 -39.53 -6.45
N THR A 683 10.43 -40.29 -7.38
CA THR A 683 10.55 -41.75 -7.27
C THR A 683 11.98 -42.13 -6.93
N ILE A 684 12.19 -42.96 -5.90
CA ILE A 684 13.52 -43.46 -5.54
C ILE A 684 13.94 -44.52 -6.56
N THR A 685 14.97 -44.26 -7.37
CA THR A 685 15.42 -45.20 -8.41
C THR A 685 16.46 -46.18 -7.89
N GLU A 686 17.36 -45.74 -7.00
CA GLU A 686 18.44 -46.57 -6.45
C GLU A 686 18.90 -46.02 -5.10
N LEU A 687 19.13 -46.89 -4.11
CA LEU A 687 19.73 -46.54 -2.82
C LEU A 687 21.22 -46.88 -2.84
N GLN A 688 22.07 -45.88 -2.60
CA GLN A 688 23.52 -45.99 -2.73
C GLN A 688 24.23 -46.34 -1.40
N VAL A 689 23.46 -46.53 -0.32
CA VAL A 689 23.96 -46.82 1.03
C VAL A 689 23.08 -47.84 1.76
N GLU A 690 23.62 -48.47 2.79
CA GLU A 690 22.91 -49.37 3.70
C GLU A 690 22.85 -48.82 5.14
N ALA A 691 21.84 -49.24 5.91
CA ALA A 691 21.78 -48.92 7.34
C ALA A 691 23.01 -49.47 8.09
N GLY A 692 23.62 -48.64 8.93
CA GLY A 692 24.88 -48.91 9.64
C GLY A 692 26.14 -48.42 8.92
N GLN A 693 26.03 -47.92 7.68
CA GLN A 693 27.16 -47.41 6.90
C GLN A 693 27.59 -46.01 7.39
N SER A 694 28.91 -45.80 7.54
CA SER A 694 29.47 -44.46 7.77
C SER A 694 29.51 -43.68 6.46
N VAL A 695 29.04 -42.43 6.52
CA VAL A 695 28.96 -41.51 5.37
C VAL A 695 29.56 -40.15 5.74
N LYS A 696 30.14 -39.48 4.75
CA LYS A 696 30.66 -38.10 4.86
C LYS A 696 29.78 -37.13 4.10
N ALA A 697 29.71 -35.88 4.55
CA ALA A 697 29.00 -34.82 3.85
C ALA A 697 29.41 -34.77 2.36
N GLY A 698 28.42 -34.92 1.46
CA GLY A 698 28.61 -35.03 0.02
C GLY A 698 28.54 -36.46 -0.55
N ASP A 699 28.59 -37.50 0.28
CA ASP A 699 28.41 -38.89 -0.17
C ASP A 699 26.97 -39.13 -0.64
N LEU A 700 26.79 -39.90 -1.72
CA LEU A 700 25.48 -40.20 -2.30
C LEU A 700 24.69 -41.17 -1.41
N LEU A 701 23.42 -40.86 -1.18
CA LEU A 701 22.46 -41.68 -0.44
C LEU A 701 21.48 -42.39 -1.36
N ALA A 702 20.95 -41.67 -2.36
CA ALA A 702 19.96 -42.21 -3.28
C ALA A 702 19.98 -41.47 -4.61
N SER A 703 19.65 -42.16 -5.69
CA SER A 703 19.26 -41.56 -6.97
C SER A 703 17.73 -41.49 -7.02
N VAL A 704 17.20 -40.35 -7.47
CA VAL A 704 15.76 -40.12 -7.57
C VAL A 704 15.38 -39.56 -8.94
N GLU A 705 14.22 -39.96 -9.42
CA GLU A 705 13.63 -39.47 -10.67
C GLU A 705 12.48 -38.52 -10.35
N ALA A 706 12.61 -37.28 -10.84
CA ALA A 706 11.59 -36.23 -10.78
C ALA A 706 11.06 -35.94 -12.19
N ASP A 707 9.98 -35.16 -12.29
CA ASP A 707 9.27 -34.87 -13.55
C ASP A 707 10.16 -34.34 -14.69
N LYS A 708 11.31 -33.73 -14.38
CA LYS A 708 12.18 -33.03 -15.35
C LYS A 708 13.57 -33.63 -15.50
N ALA A 709 14.05 -34.40 -14.53
CA ALA A 709 15.39 -34.97 -14.53
C ALA A 709 15.56 -36.05 -13.45
N THR A 710 16.53 -36.93 -13.65
CA THR A 710 17.10 -37.76 -12.59
C THR A 710 18.16 -36.96 -11.84
N MET A 711 18.21 -37.11 -10.52
CA MET A 711 19.16 -36.43 -9.66
C MET A 711 19.66 -37.34 -8.54
N GLU A 712 20.74 -36.93 -7.89
CA GLU A 712 21.33 -37.67 -6.79
C GLU A 712 21.19 -36.88 -5.48
N ILE A 713 20.79 -37.57 -4.42
CA ILE A 713 20.64 -37.03 -3.07
C ILE A 713 21.88 -37.41 -2.28
N SER A 714 22.63 -36.41 -1.80
CA SER A 714 23.80 -36.62 -0.96
C SER A 714 23.52 -36.33 0.53
N THR A 715 24.29 -36.95 1.42
CA THR A 715 24.22 -36.64 2.86
C THR A 715 24.78 -35.24 3.14
N PRO A 716 24.13 -34.41 3.98
CA PRO A 716 24.60 -33.07 4.33
C PRO A 716 25.60 -33.06 5.51
N VAL A 717 25.75 -34.19 6.22
CA VAL A 717 26.55 -34.29 7.45
C VAL A 717 27.39 -35.56 7.45
N ASP A 718 28.50 -35.52 8.18
CA ASP A 718 29.28 -36.70 8.54
C ASP A 718 28.51 -37.49 9.60
N GLY A 719 28.40 -38.82 9.45
CA GLY A 719 27.66 -39.63 10.40
C GLY A 719 27.53 -41.09 10.02
N VAL A 720 26.61 -41.77 10.70
CA VAL A 720 26.24 -43.16 10.41
C VAL A 720 24.77 -43.19 9.99
N VAL A 721 24.47 -43.84 8.87
CA VAL A 721 23.09 -44.09 8.44
C VAL A 721 22.43 -44.97 9.49
N GLU A 722 21.52 -44.42 10.29
CA GLU A 722 20.82 -45.16 11.35
C GLU A 722 19.70 -46.01 10.74
N GLU A 723 18.96 -45.44 9.79
CA GLU A 723 17.82 -46.07 9.16
C GLU A 723 17.54 -45.46 7.77
N LEU A 724 17.14 -46.29 6.81
CA LEU A 724 16.55 -45.87 5.54
C LEU A 724 15.03 -45.98 5.69
N LEU A 725 14.34 -44.87 5.47
CA LEU A 725 12.89 -44.73 5.69
C LEU A 725 12.08 -44.99 4.41
N LEU A 726 12.74 -45.02 3.25
CA LEU A 726 12.16 -45.31 1.94
C LEU A 726 12.93 -46.45 1.27
N ALA A 727 12.25 -47.16 0.37
CA ALA A 727 12.79 -48.24 -0.43
C ALA A 727 12.92 -47.83 -1.91
N GLU A 728 13.74 -48.57 -2.66
CA GLU A 728 13.79 -48.43 -4.12
C GLU A 728 12.40 -48.72 -4.73
N GLY A 729 11.96 -47.83 -5.62
CA GLY A 729 10.65 -47.88 -6.25
C GLY A 729 9.56 -47.07 -5.53
N ASP A 730 9.82 -46.51 -4.35
CA ASP A 730 8.85 -45.65 -3.65
C ASP A 730 8.67 -44.31 -4.38
N ALA A 731 7.41 -43.95 -4.68
CA ALA A 731 7.02 -42.63 -5.18
C ALA A 731 6.43 -41.81 -4.04
N VAL A 732 7.11 -40.73 -3.66
CA VAL A 732 6.79 -39.94 -2.45
C VAL A 732 6.77 -38.45 -2.73
N ASP A 733 6.08 -37.68 -1.88
CA ASP A 733 6.11 -36.23 -1.96
C ASP A 733 7.50 -35.68 -1.60
N VAL A 734 7.92 -34.61 -2.29
CA VAL A 734 9.14 -33.87 -1.96
C VAL A 734 9.05 -33.37 -0.52
N GLY A 735 10.08 -33.65 0.28
CA GLY A 735 10.09 -33.38 1.72
C GLY A 735 9.81 -34.61 2.60
N THR A 736 9.43 -35.76 2.02
CA THR A 736 9.28 -37.02 2.78
C THR A 736 10.65 -37.49 3.32
N PRO A 737 10.75 -37.92 4.58
CA PRO A 737 11.98 -38.48 5.16
C PRO A 737 12.51 -39.66 4.35
N LEU A 738 13.74 -39.56 3.85
CA LEU A 738 14.44 -40.61 3.09
C LEU A 738 15.34 -41.46 3.99
N ALA A 739 16.16 -40.81 4.83
CA ALA A 739 17.14 -41.49 5.69
C ALA A 739 17.35 -40.73 6.99
N ARG A 740 17.63 -41.45 8.07
CA ARG A 740 18.05 -40.90 9.36
C ARG A 740 19.54 -41.11 9.54
N ILE A 741 20.29 -40.03 9.74
CA ILE A 741 21.74 -40.04 9.92
C ILE A 741 22.07 -39.63 11.35
N LYS A 742 22.73 -40.50 12.11
CA LYS A 742 23.24 -40.17 13.45
C LYS A 742 24.54 -39.39 13.32
N THR A 743 24.63 -38.22 13.94
CA THR A 743 25.78 -37.32 13.82
C THR A 743 26.08 -36.60 15.14
N ASP A 744 27.38 -36.33 15.37
CA ASP A 744 27.88 -35.51 16.48
C ASP A 744 28.10 -34.04 16.05
N ALA A 745 27.79 -33.69 14.79
CA ALA A 745 28.02 -32.35 14.25
C ALA A 745 27.04 -31.31 14.82
N THR A 746 27.58 -30.30 15.52
CA THR A 746 26.81 -29.19 16.10
C THR A 746 26.44 -28.10 15.09
N ASP A 747 27.16 -28.01 13.96
CA ASP A 747 26.92 -27.03 12.90
C ASP A 747 26.17 -27.66 11.73
N MET A 748 24.84 -27.65 11.80
CA MET A 748 24.00 -28.06 10.68
C MET A 748 23.81 -26.92 9.69
N ILE A 749 24.08 -27.17 8.41
CA ILE A 749 23.61 -26.30 7.31
C ILE A 749 22.08 -26.43 7.26
N LYS A 750 21.36 -25.42 7.75
CA LYS A 750 19.88 -25.36 7.64
C LYS A 750 19.50 -25.31 6.17
N LYS A 751 18.71 -26.29 5.69
CA LYS A 751 18.12 -26.23 4.35
C LYS A 751 17.17 -25.02 4.28
N PRO A 752 17.16 -24.26 3.17
CA PRO A 752 16.22 -23.16 3.01
C PRO A 752 14.78 -23.69 3.05
N VAL A 753 13.93 -23.07 3.87
CA VAL A 753 12.48 -23.36 3.84
C VAL A 753 11.92 -22.91 2.50
N THR A 754 11.14 -23.77 1.87
CA THR A 754 10.54 -23.54 0.53
C THR A 754 9.02 -23.67 0.52
N SER A 755 8.42 -24.01 1.66
CA SER A 755 6.97 -24.11 1.87
C SER A 755 6.61 -23.74 3.31
N GLU A 756 5.45 -23.14 3.52
CA GLU A 756 4.94 -22.90 4.89
C GLU A 756 4.59 -24.25 5.56
N ASN A 757 5.12 -24.50 6.76
CA ASN A 757 4.71 -25.62 7.62
C ASN A 757 4.09 -25.07 8.91
N PRO A 758 2.80 -24.69 8.90
CA PRO A 758 2.19 -23.98 10.02
C PRO A 758 1.89 -24.89 11.23
N GLY A 759 1.96 -26.21 11.07
CA GLY A 759 1.45 -27.19 12.05
C GLY A 759 -0.07 -27.40 11.94
N THR A 760 -0.62 -28.25 12.81
CA THR A 760 -2.08 -28.50 12.84
C THR A 760 -2.75 -27.49 13.78
N PRO A 761 -3.77 -26.73 13.33
CA PRO A 761 -4.49 -25.81 14.20
C PRO A 761 -5.45 -26.57 15.12
N ILE A 762 -5.52 -26.15 16.38
CA ILE A 762 -6.51 -26.60 17.35
C ILE A 762 -7.40 -25.41 17.69
N LEU A 763 -8.66 -25.50 17.29
CA LEU A 763 -9.68 -24.47 17.44
C LEU A 763 -10.71 -24.88 18.48
N GLU A 764 -10.83 -24.08 19.54
CA GLU A 764 -11.81 -24.31 20.60
C GLU A 764 -12.74 -23.11 20.70
N LYS A 765 -14.05 -23.37 20.59
CA LYS A 765 -15.08 -22.33 20.68
C LYS A 765 -15.12 -21.82 22.12
N GLN A 766 -14.94 -20.51 22.30
CA GLN A 766 -15.07 -19.96 23.65
C GLN A 766 -16.55 -19.93 24.03
N ILE A 767 -16.98 -20.85 24.92
CA ILE A 767 -18.32 -20.82 25.50
C ILE A 767 -18.40 -19.61 26.42
N SER A 768 -18.82 -18.46 25.87
CA SER A 768 -18.87 -17.21 26.59
C SER A 768 -20.17 -17.11 27.42
N LYS A 769 -20.05 -17.27 28.74
CA LYS A 769 -20.90 -16.48 29.65
C LYS A 769 -20.41 -15.04 29.56
N VAL A 770 -21.01 -14.29 28.64
CA VAL A 770 -21.02 -12.84 28.48
C VAL A 770 -19.82 -12.10 29.08
N SER A 771 -18.83 -11.75 28.24
CA SER A 771 -18.03 -10.55 28.46
C SER A 771 -17.35 -10.09 27.18
N ALA A 772 -17.62 -8.84 26.80
CA ALA A 772 -16.80 -8.08 25.87
C ALA A 772 -15.41 -7.79 26.47
N SER A 773 -14.34 -8.17 25.77
CA SER A 773 -12.96 -7.70 25.98
C SER A 773 -12.21 -7.80 24.65
N ALA A 774 -11.75 -6.70 24.04
CA ALA A 774 -10.47 -6.04 24.32
C ALA A 774 -9.28 -7.03 24.23
N LYS A 775 -8.64 -7.07 23.05
CA LYS A 775 -7.52 -7.95 22.72
C LYS A 775 -6.20 -7.39 23.23
N ALA A 776 -5.46 -8.25 23.94
CA ALA A 776 -4.08 -8.04 24.30
C ALA A 776 -3.16 -8.52 23.17
N THR A 777 -2.11 -7.74 22.88
CA THR A 777 -1.03 -8.02 21.94
C THR A 777 -0.08 -9.11 22.47
N ALA A 778 0.44 -9.95 21.57
CA ALA A 778 1.45 -10.97 21.88
C ALA A 778 2.66 -10.85 20.95
N ASP A 779 3.80 -10.48 21.54
CA ASP A 779 5.17 -10.66 21.03
C ASP A 779 5.85 -11.80 21.78
N LYS A 780 6.81 -12.49 21.13
CA LYS A 780 7.97 -13.13 21.80
C LYS A 780 9.18 -13.27 20.86
N PRO A 781 10.38 -12.88 21.33
CA PRO A 781 11.56 -13.73 21.36
C PRO A 781 11.75 -14.29 22.79
N THR A 782 12.61 -15.30 22.96
CA THR A 782 12.92 -15.98 24.23
C THR A 782 13.48 -15.02 25.29
N SER A 783 12.61 -14.30 26.01
CA SER A 783 13.01 -13.36 27.07
C SER A 783 13.34 -14.08 28.36
N LYS A 784 14.49 -13.75 28.98
CA LYS A 784 14.80 -14.15 30.36
C LYS A 784 13.64 -13.75 31.31
N PRO A 785 13.44 -14.46 32.43
CA PRO A 785 12.42 -14.09 33.41
C PRO A 785 12.70 -12.69 33.97
N VAL A 786 11.68 -11.82 34.04
CA VAL A 786 11.81 -10.50 34.64
C VAL A 786 11.51 -10.60 36.14
N LEU A 787 12.43 -10.11 36.96
CA LEU A 787 12.35 -10.16 38.41
C LEU A 787 12.16 -8.76 38.98
N LEU A 788 11.30 -8.64 39.98
CA LEU A 788 11.18 -7.49 40.87
C LEU A 788 11.95 -7.78 42.15
N SER A 789 13.08 -7.10 42.29
CA SER A 789 14.06 -7.39 43.35
C SER A 789 13.65 -6.71 44.66
N SER A 790 13.60 -5.38 44.64
CA SER A 790 13.28 -4.58 45.83
C SER A 790 12.25 -3.50 45.55
N ILE A 791 11.51 -3.16 46.61
CA ILE A 791 10.67 -1.96 46.68
C ILE A 791 11.06 -1.19 47.94
N THR A 792 11.22 0.12 47.79
CA THR A 792 11.31 1.10 48.89
C THR A 792 10.15 2.07 48.83
N THR A 793 9.82 2.64 49.98
CA THR A 793 8.62 3.45 50.17
C THR A 793 8.94 4.67 51.02
N VAL A 794 8.42 5.83 50.62
CA VAL A 794 8.51 7.08 51.38
C VAL A 794 7.10 7.65 51.52
N LEU A 795 6.75 8.08 52.73
CA LEU A 795 5.48 8.74 53.05
C LEU A 795 5.70 10.24 53.21
N GLY A 796 4.66 11.04 53.05
CA GLY A 796 4.67 12.42 53.53
C GLY A 796 4.98 12.50 55.03
N SER A 797 5.70 13.53 55.44
CA SER A 797 6.19 13.68 56.81
C SER A 797 5.09 13.96 57.85
N ARG A 798 3.94 14.49 57.44
CA ARG A 798 2.84 14.85 58.35
C ARG A 798 1.80 13.73 58.43
N LYS A 799 1.78 13.03 59.55
CA LYS A 799 0.72 12.08 59.90
C LYS A 799 -0.57 12.82 60.26
N VAL A 800 -1.70 12.44 59.66
CA VAL A 800 -3.02 13.04 59.90
C VAL A 800 -4.04 11.95 60.27
N MET A 801 -4.72 12.14 61.40
CA MET A 801 -5.76 11.25 61.94
C MET A 801 -7.17 11.71 61.53
N ASN A 802 -8.17 10.82 61.57
CA ASN A 802 -9.57 11.20 61.29
C ASN A 802 -10.07 12.34 62.18
N ASP A 803 -9.74 12.32 63.48
CA ASP A 803 -10.18 13.32 64.45
C ASP A 803 -9.72 14.75 64.10
N GLU A 804 -8.62 14.88 63.34
CA GLU A 804 -8.08 16.18 62.90
C GLU A 804 -8.84 16.76 61.70
N LEU A 805 -9.59 15.93 60.97
CA LEU A 805 -10.31 16.33 59.75
C LEU A 805 -11.80 16.61 60.00
N VAL A 806 -12.35 16.19 61.14
CA VAL A 806 -13.77 16.36 61.46
C VAL A 806 -14.01 17.75 62.04
N GLN A 807 -14.86 18.54 61.38
CA GLN A 807 -15.32 19.84 61.86
C GLN A 807 -16.71 19.75 62.54
N PRO A 808 -17.04 20.67 63.48
CA PRO A 808 -18.36 20.72 64.09
C PRO A 808 -19.47 20.95 63.04
N GLY A 809 -20.35 19.96 62.84
CA GLY A 809 -21.45 20.02 61.88
C GLY A 809 -21.26 19.16 60.63
N ASP A 810 -20.10 18.52 60.48
CA ASP A 810 -19.84 17.57 59.40
C ASP A 810 -20.81 16.38 59.43
N GLU A 811 -21.13 15.86 58.25
CA GLU A 811 -22.02 14.71 58.10
C GLU A 811 -21.43 13.44 58.75
N TRP A 812 -20.10 13.31 58.78
CA TRP A 812 -19.38 12.12 59.25
C TRP A 812 -18.44 12.48 60.41
N ASP A 813 -18.55 11.74 61.52
CA ASP A 813 -17.56 11.74 62.58
C ASP A 813 -16.41 10.76 62.27
N SER A 814 -15.42 10.68 63.16
CA SER A 814 -14.22 9.85 63.00
C SER A 814 -14.55 8.36 62.80
N GLU A 815 -15.51 7.83 63.57
CA GLU A 815 -16.02 6.47 63.42
C GLU A 815 -16.77 6.29 62.09
N GLY A 816 -17.54 7.30 61.68
CA GLY A 816 -18.25 7.36 60.40
C GLY A 816 -17.31 7.35 59.20
N ILE A 817 -16.19 8.07 59.25
CA ILE A 817 -15.13 8.03 58.23
C ILE A 817 -14.57 6.61 58.15
N GLN A 818 -14.12 6.05 59.28
CA GLN A 818 -13.56 4.70 59.32
C GLN A 818 -14.55 3.66 58.78
N LYS A 819 -15.82 3.73 59.16
CA LYS A 819 -16.84 2.77 58.68
C LYS A 819 -17.12 2.88 57.17
N ARG A 820 -16.95 4.07 56.57
CA ARG A 820 -17.28 4.33 55.17
C ARG A 820 -16.10 4.14 54.23
N THR A 821 -14.88 4.42 54.70
CA THR A 821 -13.67 4.39 53.86
C THR A 821 -12.68 3.32 54.30
N GLY A 822 -12.76 2.87 55.56
CA GLY A 822 -11.77 2.03 56.23
C GLY A 822 -10.54 2.78 56.72
N ILE A 823 -10.46 4.10 56.47
CA ILE A 823 -9.25 4.90 56.69
C ILE A 823 -9.24 5.41 58.14
N THR A 824 -8.12 5.23 58.85
CA THR A 824 -7.89 5.78 60.20
C THR A 824 -6.73 6.78 60.23
N THR A 825 -5.76 6.62 59.34
CA THR A 825 -4.56 7.46 59.23
C THR A 825 -4.23 7.73 57.76
N ARG A 826 -3.62 8.89 57.48
CA ARG A 826 -2.97 9.24 56.21
C ARG A 826 -1.69 10.02 56.51
N TYR A 827 -0.88 10.19 55.50
CA TYR A 827 0.36 10.95 55.55
C TYR A 827 0.32 12.01 54.45
N TRP A 828 0.51 13.27 54.80
CA TRP A 828 0.57 14.39 53.87
C TRP A 828 1.97 14.97 53.85
N ILE A 829 2.36 15.57 52.73
CA ILE A 829 3.57 16.39 52.68
C ILE A 829 3.45 17.60 53.60
N ASP A 830 4.58 18.04 54.15
CA ASP A 830 4.68 19.26 54.95
C ASP A 830 6.03 19.94 54.71
N GLY A 831 6.12 21.23 55.03
CA GLY A 831 7.31 22.03 54.76
C GLY A 831 7.71 22.07 53.29
N ASP A 832 8.96 21.69 52.98
CA ASP A 832 9.54 21.73 51.64
C ASP A 832 9.35 20.42 50.84
N GLU A 833 8.62 19.44 51.39
CA GLU A 833 8.34 18.18 50.71
C GLU A 833 7.43 18.38 49.49
N ASN A 834 7.72 17.66 48.41
CA ASN A 834 6.91 17.64 47.20
C ASN A 834 7.07 16.30 46.45
N VAL A 835 6.33 16.13 45.37
CA VAL A 835 6.35 14.90 44.54
C VAL A 835 7.77 14.51 44.06
N VAL A 836 8.67 15.47 43.81
CA VAL A 836 10.05 15.20 43.39
C VAL A 836 10.90 14.76 44.58
N SER A 837 10.82 15.45 45.72
CA SER A 837 11.62 15.09 46.90
C SER A 837 11.27 13.69 47.42
N LEU A 838 9.98 13.32 47.41
CA LEU A 838 9.56 11.96 47.79
C LEU A 838 10.09 10.92 46.80
N ALA A 839 9.97 11.16 45.48
CA ALA A 839 10.48 10.25 44.45
C ALA A 839 12.00 10.05 44.52
N VAL A 840 12.75 11.13 44.75
CA VAL A 840 14.21 11.11 44.91
C VAL A 840 14.60 10.33 46.15
N ASN A 841 13.93 10.55 47.29
CA ASN A 841 14.22 9.82 48.52
C ASN A 841 13.92 8.32 48.38
N ALA A 842 12.77 7.94 47.81
CA ALA A 842 12.45 6.54 47.58
C ALA A 842 13.47 5.86 46.67
N THR A 843 13.89 6.55 45.60
CA THR A 843 14.90 6.02 44.67
C THR A 843 16.28 5.92 45.31
N ARG A 844 16.67 6.89 46.14
CA ARG A 844 17.93 6.86 46.88
C ARG A 844 17.98 5.68 47.85
N ASP A 845 16.91 5.49 48.63
CA ASP A 845 16.79 4.37 49.56
C ASP A 845 16.88 3.02 48.82
N LEU A 846 16.29 2.92 47.61
CA LEU A 846 16.35 1.71 46.79
C LEU A 846 17.79 1.42 46.33
N LEU A 847 18.47 2.45 45.80
CA LEU A 847 19.85 2.35 45.33
C LEU A 847 20.80 1.97 46.47
N GLU A 848 20.67 2.61 47.64
CA GLU A 848 21.46 2.27 48.83
C GLU A 848 21.22 0.82 49.27
N LYS A 849 19.95 0.38 49.30
CA LYS A 849 19.58 -0.99 49.70
C LYS A 849 20.11 -2.06 48.74
N GLU A 850 20.06 -1.78 47.44
CA GLU A 850 20.53 -2.70 46.39
C GLU A 850 22.04 -2.58 46.13
N ASN A 851 22.72 -1.70 46.86
CA ASN A 851 24.14 -1.37 46.68
C ASN A 851 24.46 -1.00 45.22
N LEU A 852 23.62 -0.13 44.65
CA LEU A 852 23.72 0.41 43.30
C LEU A 852 23.86 1.93 43.34
N THR A 853 24.35 2.49 42.26
CA THR A 853 24.30 3.92 41.99
C THR A 853 23.35 4.20 40.83
N ILE A 854 22.95 5.46 40.64
CA ILE A 854 22.09 5.83 39.50
C ILE A 854 22.76 5.52 38.16
N ALA A 855 24.09 5.43 38.09
CA ALA A 855 24.83 5.09 36.87
C ALA A 855 24.70 3.59 36.48
N ASP A 856 24.22 2.74 37.39
CA ASP A 856 24.01 1.31 37.15
C ASP A 856 22.62 0.99 36.57
N ILE A 857 21.79 2.01 36.36
CA ILE A 857 20.40 1.92 35.92
C ILE A 857 20.31 2.37 34.47
N ASP A 858 19.52 1.67 33.65
CA ASP A 858 19.42 1.92 32.22
C ASP A 858 18.14 2.70 31.85
N ALA A 859 17.10 2.62 32.68
CA ALA A 859 15.88 3.38 32.50
C ALA A 859 15.16 3.75 33.81
N LEU A 860 14.61 4.97 33.85
CA LEU A 860 13.62 5.43 34.83
C LEU A 860 12.24 5.54 34.17
N VAL A 861 11.26 4.82 34.72
CA VAL A 861 9.86 4.92 34.32
C VAL A 861 9.06 5.44 35.51
N CYS A 862 8.67 6.71 35.46
CA CYS A 862 7.90 7.34 36.52
C CYS A 862 6.40 7.26 36.25
N SER A 863 5.60 7.08 37.28
CA SER A 863 4.14 7.22 37.24
C SER A 863 3.73 8.29 38.23
N THR A 864 3.15 9.37 37.72
CA THR A 864 2.59 10.45 38.55
C THR A 864 1.40 11.09 37.86
N GLY A 865 0.31 11.27 38.60
CA GLY A 865 -0.80 12.16 38.23
C GLY A 865 -0.62 13.58 38.77
N THR A 866 0.43 13.81 39.57
CA THR A 866 0.66 15.08 40.27
C THR A 866 2.03 15.69 39.98
N PRO A 867 2.47 15.84 38.71
CA PRO A 867 3.78 16.41 38.42
C PRO A 867 3.82 17.91 38.77
N LEU A 868 4.98 18.42 39.21
CA LEU A 868 5.20 19.87 39.38
C LEU A 868 5.11 20.66 38.07
N SER A 869 5.39 19.99 36.94
CA SER A 869 5.37 20.56 35.60
C SER A 869 5.24 19.46 34.56
N MET A 870 4.61 19.75 33.42
CA MET A 870 4.58 18.83 32.28
C MET A 870 5.97 18.56 31.68
N THR A 871 6.86 19.55 31.71
CA THR A 871 8.25 19.41 31.29
C THR A 871 9.17 20.30 32.13
N PRO A 872 10.36 19.82 32.54
CA PRO A 872 10.83 18.43 32.43
C PRO A 872 9.98 17.48 33.28
N SER A 873 9.89 16.23 32.82
CA SER A 873 9.16 15.14 33.49
C SER A 873 9.71 14.86 34.90
N LEU A 874 8.91 14.22 35.75
CA LEU A 874 9.35 13.77 37.07
C LEU A 874 10.57 12.85 36.96
N ALA A 875 10.60 11.91 36.01
CA ALA A 875 11.75 11.04 35.76
C ALA A 875 13.04 11.82 35.46
N CYS A 876 12.98 12.83 34.59
CA CYS A 876 14.15 13.66 34.29
C CYS A 876 14.61 14.49 35.49
N ARG A 877 13.68 14.94 36.35
CA ARG A 877 14.01 15.67 37.58
C ARG A 877 14.66 14.75 38.61
N VAL A 878 14.15 13.53 38.80
CA VAL A 878 14.77 12.52 39.67
C VAL A 878 16.18 12.18 39.17
N LEU A 879 16.34 11.94 37.87
CA LEU A 879 17.65 11.69 37.27
C LEU A 879 18.61 12.85 37.54
N LYS A 880 18.15 14.10 37.39
CA LYS A 880 18.97 15.29 37.65
C LYS A 880 19.44 15.39 39.11
N GLU A 881 18.55 15.12 40.06
CA GLU A 881 18.86 15.19 41.50
C GLU A 881 19.78 14.06 41.98
N LEU A 882 19.72 12.89 41.33
CA LEU A 882 20.56 11.73 41.68
C LEU A 882 21.89 11.69 40.89
N SER A 883 22.00 12.44 39.80
CA SER A 883 23.22 12.48 38.99
C SER A 883 24.37 13.16 39.74
N PRO A 884 25.62 12.70 39.58
CA PRO A 884 26.79 13.32 40.20
C PRO A 884 27.00 14.75 39.68
N GLU A 885 27.41 15.69 40.55
CA GLU A 885 27.53 17.13 40.25
C GLU A 885 28.34 17.48 38.98
N LYS A 886 29.26 16.61 38.55
CA LYS A 886 30.16 16.83 37.39
C LYS A 886 30.07 15.74 36.31
N GLY A 887 29.12 14.81 36.40
CA GLY A 887 28.96 13.72 35.43
C GLY A 887 27.66 13.83 34.65
N GLU A 888 27.74 13.63 33.34
CA GLU A 888 26.56 13.47 32.48
C GLU A 888 26.16 11.98 32.48
N ILE A 889 24.92 11.69 32.88
CA ILE A 889 24.33 10.35 32.79
C ILE A 889 23.29 10.38 31.69
N LEU A 890 23.54 9.59 30.63
CA LEU A 890 22.59 9.40 29.54
C LEU A 890 21.78 8.14 29.81
N MET A 891 20.49 8.31 30.11
CA MET A 891 19.58 7.23 30.47
C MET A 891 18.19 7.51 29.91
N GLN A 892 17.46 6.46 29.55
CA GLN A 892 16.03 6.60 29.22
C GLN A 892 15.26 7.05 30.48
N ALA A 893 14.58 8.19 30.44
CA ALA A 893 13.81 8.69 31.57
C ALA A 893 12.50 9.34 31.09
N HIS A 894 11.35 8.81 31.50
CA HIS A 894 10.04 9.33 31.10
C HIS A 894 8.93 9.04 32.12
N ASP A 895 7.85 9.81 32.02
CA ASP A 895 6.67 9.65 32.85
C ASP A 895 5.54 8.94 32.09
N VAL A 896 4.70 8.21 32.83
CA VAL A 896 3.47 7.58 32.37
C VAL A 896 2.33 8.05 33.28
N ASN A 897 1.31 8.71 32.71
CA ASN A 897 0.14 9.12 33.47
C ASN A 897 -1.03 8.16 33.20
N ALA A 898 -1.35 7.32 34.20
CA ALA A 898 -2.57 6.52 34.22
C ALA A 898 -3.23 6.55 35.62
N ALA A 899 -3.07 7.68 36.32
CA ALA A 899 -3.57 7.91 37.68
C ALA A 899 -3.29 6.72 38.62
N CYS A 900 -4.27 6.28 39.42
CA CYS A 900 -4.08 5.22 40.42
C CYS A 900 -3.71 3.84 39.83
N SER A 901 -3.91 3.60 38.52
CA SER A 901 -3.44 2.37 37.85
C SER A 901 -2.02 2.47 37.29
N GLY A 902 -1.38 3.64 37.44
CA GLY A 902 -0.11 3.99 36.83
C GLY A 902 1.04 3.04 37.14
N TYR A 903 1.07 2.41 38.33
CA TYR A 903 2.06 1.38 38.61
C TYR A 903 1.99 0.20 37.63
N MET A 904 0.78 -0.28 37.28
CA MET A 904 0.64 -1.38 36.32
C MET A 904 1.13 -0.99 34.92
N TYR A 905 0.87 0.25 34.50
CA TYR A 905 1.32 0.77 33.22
C TYR A 905 2.85 0.93 33.19
N ALA A 906 3.44 1.53 34.23
CA ALA A 906 4.87 1.68 34.36
C ALA A 906 5.59 0.32 34.48
N LEU A 907 4.98 -0.64 35.18
CA LEU A 907 5.49 -2.01 35.30
C LEU A 907 5.48 -2.74 33.96
N GLN A 908 4.44 -2.55 33.12
CA GLN A 908 4.44 -3.10 31.76
C GLN A 908 5.55 -2.49 30.91
N ASN A 909 5.76 -1.17 30.96
CA ASN A 909 6.85 -0.51 30.24
C ASN A 909 8.22 -1.07 30.66
N ALA A 910 8.45 -1.25 31.97
CA ALA A 910 9.69 -1.84 32.47
C ALA A 910 9.88 -3.30 32.03
N VAL A 911 8.81 -4.12 32.06
CA VAL A 911 8.84 -5.49 31.54
C VAL A 911 9.16 -5.52 30.05
N ASP A 912 8.59 -4.61 29.27
CA ASP A 912 8.82 -4.55 27.83
C ASP A 912 10.25 -4.11 27.50
N ILE A 913 10.81 -3.13 28.23
CA ILE A 913 12.23 -2.73 28.13
C ILE A 913 13.17 -3.91 28.44
N LEU A 914 12.86 -4.70 29.48
CA LEU A 914 13.69 -5.84 29.90
C LEU A 914 13.53 -7.08 29.00
N ARG A 915 12.38 -7.20 28.32
CA ARG A 915 12.16 -8.24 27.31
C ARG A 915 12.90 -7.93 26.02
N ASP A 916 12.98 -6.65 25.65
CA ASP A 916 13.80 -6.15 24.54
C ASP A 916 15.29 -6.33 24.84
N ASP A 917 15.75 -5.92 26.03
CA ASP A 917 17.13 -6.10 26.45
C ASP A 917 17.22 -6.58 27.90
N SER A 918 17.47 -7.89 28.03
CA SER A 918 17.57 -8.56 29.32
C SER A 918 18.81 -8.23 30.15
N SER A 919 19.75 -7.43 29.63
CA SER A 919 20.93 -6.97 30.38
C SER A 919 20.65 -5.71 31.21
N LYS A 920 19.56 -5.00 30.91
CA LYS A 920 19.21 -3.73 31.54
C LYS A 920 18.71 -3.87 32.97
N LYS A 921 18.75 -2.76 33.72
CA LYS A 921 18.07 -2.55 35.00
C LYS A 921 17.15 -1.35 34.89
N VAL A 922 15.90 -1.53 35.29
CA VAL A 922 14.87 -0.49 35.18
C VAL A 922 14.33 -0.18 36.57
N ILE A 923 14.26 1.10 36.93
CA ILE A 923 13.54 1.54 38.13
C ILE A 923 12.18 2.08 37.72
N VAL A 924 11.13 1.50 38.28
CA VAL A 924 9.76 2.04 38.24
C VAL A 924 9.53 2.88 39.48
N ILE A 925 9.23 4.16 39.29
CA ILE A 925 8.97 5.10 40.38
C ILE A 925 7.49 5.49 40.34
N THR A 926 6.78 5.40 41.46
CA THR A 926 5.47 6.04 41.62
C THR A 926 5.62 7.18 42.60
N SER A 927 5.02 8.33 42.34
CA SER A 927 5.04 9.44 43.30
C SER A 927 3.79 10.30 43.12
N GLU A 928 3.05 10.49 44.21
CA GLU A 928 1.78 11.20 44.21
C GLU A 928 1.71 12.08 45.47
N THR A 929 1.42 13.36 45.27
CA THR A 929 1.11 14.30 46.35
C THR A 929 -0.26 14.91 46.08
N LEU A 930 -1.31 14.25 46.54
CA LEU A 930 -2.71 14.59 46.28
C LEU A 930 -3.29 15.51 47.34
N SER A 931 -2.71 15.57 48.54
CA SER A 931 -3.18 16.44 49.63
C SER A 931 -3.33 17.92 49.26
N PRO A 932 -2.53 18.52 48.35
CA PRO A 932 -2.75 19.91 47.93
C PRO A 932 -3.94 20.09 46.96
N MET A 933 -4.51 19.00 46.44
CA MET A 933 -5.51 19.00 45.37
C MET A 933 -6.90 18.55 45.86
N ILE A 934 -7.06 18.30 47.16
CA ILE A 934 -8.34 17.93 47.75
C ILE A 934 -9.11 19.17 48.19
N ASN A 935 -10.44 19.11 48.10
CA ASN A 935 -11.28 20.07 48.81
C ASN A 935 -11.31 19.70 50.30
N HIS A 936 -10.65 20.48 51.15
CA HIS A 936 -10.63 20.25 52.59
C HIS A 936 -11.99 20.45 53.26
N ASP A 937 -12.90 21.19 52.63
CA ASP A 937 -14.26 21.44 53.13
C ASP A 937 -15.26 20.36 52.70
N ASP A 938 -14.89 19.44 51.78
CA ASP A 938 -15.75 18.31 51.40
C ASP A 938 -15.34 17.03 52.15
N PRO A 939 -16.11 16.60 53.18
CA PRO A 939 -15.80 15.41 53.95
C PRO A 939 -15.83 14.11 53.14
N LYS A 940 -16.38 14.12 51.91
CA LYS A 940 -16.41 12.95 51.02
C LYS A 940 -15.10 12.72 50.30
N THR A 941 -14.29 13.76 50.10
CA THR A 941 -13.00 13.68 49.38
C THR A 941 -11.80 13.97 50.26
N SER A 942 -11.92 14.87 51.24
CA SER A 942 -10.81 15.34 52.09
C SER A 942 -10.16 14.23 52.93
N VAL A 943 -10.89 13.15 53.19
CA VAL A 943 -10.48 12.04 54.06
C VAL A 943 -9.81 10.88 53.30
N LEU A 944 -9.81 10.93 51.97
CA LEU A 944 -9.50 9.75 51.15
C LEU A 944 -8.02 9.57 50.84
N PHE A 945 -7.26 10.66 50.69
CA PHE A 945 -5.97 10.62 50.03
C PHE A 945 -4.79 10.81 50.99
N GLY A 946 -3.69 10.12 50.67
CA GLY A 946 -2.37 10.30 51.27
C GLY A 946 -1.31 10.51 50.21
N ASP A 947 -0.17 11.05 50.64
CA ASP A 947 0.97 11.38 49.80
C ASP A 947 2.11 10.38 50.03
N ALA A 948 2.66 9.85 48.95
CA ALA A 948 3.71 8.85 49.01
C ALA A 948 4.52 8.78 47.71
N ALA A 949 5.68 8.14 47.81
CA ALA A 949 6.45 7.66 46.67
C ALA A 949 6.92 6.21 46.91
N THR A 950 7.09 5.45 45.82
CA THR A 950 7.76 4.16 45.84
C THR A 950 8.77 4.07 44.70
N ALA A 951 9.81 3.25 44.89
CA ALA A 951 10.74 2.89 43.83
C ALA A 951 10.90 1.37 43.80
N SER A 952 10.75 0.78 42.60
CA SER A 952 10.78 -0.66 42.35
C SER A 952 11.92 -0.99 41.38
N LEU A 953 12.85 -1.88 41.76
CA LEU A 953 13.93 -2.33 40.86
C LEU A 953 13.52 -3.59 40.09
N LEU A 954 13.58 -3.53 38.76
CA LEU A 954 13.38 -4.67 37.88
C LEU A 954 14.65 -5.03 37.09
N SER A 955 14.95 -6.32 37.00
CA SER A 955 16.05 -6.86 36.20
C SER A 955 15.75 -8.31 35.78
N CYS A 956 16.48 -8.82 34.78
CA CYS A 956 16.43 -10.26 34.46
C CYS A 956 17.46 -11.09 35.25
N GLU A 957 18.30 -10.43 36.05
CA GLU A 957 19.26 -11.06 36.96
C GLU A 957 18.66 -11.16 38.36
N PRO A 958 18.76 -12.32 39.03
CA PRO A 958 18.39 -12.47 40.43
C PRO A 958 19.22 -11.56 41.33
N ARG A 959 18.56 -10.93 42.30
CA ARG A 959 19.18 -10.07 43.31
C ARG A 959 18.58 -10.41 44.67
N ASN A 960 19.32 -10.14 45.74
CA ASN A 960 18.88 -10.41 47.12
C ASN A 960 18.09 -9.21 47.66
N GLY A 961 16.94 -8.93 47.06
CA GLY A 961 16.06 -7.83 47.44
C GLY A 961 15.00 -8.23 48.48
N ASN A 962 14.18 -7.28 48.94
CA ASN A 962 13.11 -7.58 49.92
C ASN A 962 11.81 -8.11 49.30
N VAL A 963 11.69 -8.09 47.97
CA VAL A 963 10.48 -8.53 47.27
C VAL A 963 10.72 -9.84 46.53
N ASN A 964 11.74 -9.91 45.68
CA ASN A 964 12.14 -11.09 44.89
C ASN A 964 10.95 -11.84 44.29
N ALA A 965 10.32 -11.24 43.28
CA ALA A 965 9.16 -11.81 42.60
C ALA A 965 9.37 -11.92 41.10
N LEU A 966 8.95 -13.04 40.52
CA LEU A 966 8.79 -13.19 39.09
C LEU A 966 7.62 -12.34 38.63
N ILE A 967 7.90 -11.42 37.71
CA ILE A 967 6.91 -10.53 37.12
C ILE A 967 6.49 -11.00 35.75
N ASN A 968 5.18 -10.92 35.58
CA ASN A 968 4.51 -11.23 34.35
C ASN A 968 4.09 -9.92 33.73
N ARG A 969 4.17 -9.81 32.40
CA ARG A 969 3.71 -8.61 31.68
C ARG A 969 2.28 -8.29 32.13
N PRO A 970 2.03 -7.13 32.78
CA PRO A 970 0.70 -6.75 33.22
C PRO A 970 -0.29 -6.69 32.05
N VAL A 971 -1.55 -6.97 32.32
CA VAL A 971 -2.66 -6.73 31.41
C VAL A 971 -3.20 -5.33 31.69
N LEU A 972 -3.36 -4.52 30.66
CA LEU A 972 -3.84 -3.14 30.76
C LEU A 972 -5.10 -2.97 29.92
N SER A 973 -5.99 -2.09 30.36
CA SER A 973 -7.19 -1.69 29.63
C SER A 973 -7.59 -0.27 30.03
N ALA A 974 -8.45 0.37 29.23
CA ALA A 974 -9.10 1.62 29.60
C ALA A 974 -10.57 1.62 29.18
N MET A 975 -11.33 2.60 29.65
CA MET A 975 -12.72 2.83 29.26
C MET A 975 -12.96 4.34 29.17
N GLY A 976 -13.40 4.82 28.01
CA GLY A 976 -13.82 6.22 27.87
C GLY A 976 -15.05 6.50 28.73
N VAL A 977 -14.99 7.55 29.54
CA VAL A 977 -16.10 8.02 30.38
C VAL A 977 -16.20 9.54 30.36
N GLU A 978 -17.32 10.07 30.82
CA GLU A 978 -17.44 11.51 31.07
C GLU A 978 -16.49 11.95 32.20
N GLU A 979 -15.82 13.08 32.00
CA GLU A 979 -14.84 13.67 32.93
C GLU A 979 -15.38 13.81 34.36
N LYS A 980 -16.64 14.17 34.50
CA LYS A 980 -17.34 14.37 35.78
C LYS A 980 -17.42 13.11 36.67
N ILE A 981 -17.18 11.91 36.13
CA ILE A 981 -17.26 10.69 36.93
C ILE A 981 -16.08 10.60 37.91
N LEU A 982 -14.87 10.97 37.49
CA LEU A 982 -13.69 11.09 38.34
C LEU A 982 -12.68 12.04 37.66
N PHE A 983 -12.60 13.25 38.19
CA PHE A 983 -11.75 14.33 37.70
C PHE A 983 -10.59 14.57 38.68
N VAL A 984 -9.37 14.60 38.17
CA VAL A 984 -8.15 14.94 38.93
C VAL A 984 -7.50 16.12 38.19
N PRO A 985 -7.43 17.31 38.82
CA PRO A 985 -6.94 18.52 38.16
C PRO A 985 -5.42 18.52 37.99
N ASN A 986 -4.86 19.57 37.38
CA ASN A 986 -3.42 19.80 37.39
C ASN A 986 -2.97 20.41 38.73
N MET A 987 -1.77 20.01 39.18
CA MET A 987 -1.16 20.59 40.38
C MET A 987 -0.93 22.10 40.22
N GLY A 988 -1.31 22.88 41.23
CA GLY A 988 -1.20 24.35 41.23
C GLY A 988 -2.39 25.10 40.62
N GLY A 989 -3.42 24.40 40.15
CA GLY A 989 -4.70 24.99 39.74
C GLY A 989 -5.61 25.35 40.91
N THR A 990 -6.71 26.06 40.63
CA THR A 990 -7.77 26.36 41.62
C THR A 990 -8.82 25.25 41.74
N GLU A 991 -8.76 24.26 40.85
CA GLU A 991 -9.68 23.13 40.81
C GLU A 991 -9.22 22.03 41.79
N VAL A 992 -10.17 21.23 42.25
CA VAL A 992 -9.97 20.17 43.25
C VAL A 992 -10.45 18.83 42.68
N ILE A 993 -10.05 17.73 43.31
CA ILE A 993 -10.48 16.38 42.91
C ILE A 993 -11.99 16.24 43.13
N GLU A 994 -12.71 15.80 42.09
CA GLU A 994 -14.16 15.56 42.13
C GLU A 994 -14.49 14.14 41.63
N MET A 995 -15.51 13.51 42.22
CA MET A 995 -15.92 12.17 41.80
C MET A 995 -17.40 11.84 42.09
N GLU A 996 -18.00 11.05 41.20
CA GLU A 996 -19.29 10.40 41.44
C GLU A 996 -19.10 9.05 42.15
N GLY A 997 -19.01 9.07 43.48
CA GLY A 997 -18.58 7.92 44.28
C GLY A 997 -19.34 6.60 44.02
N LEU A 998 -20.66 6.61 43.78
CA LEU A 998 -21.42 5.38 43.49
C LEU A 998 -21.08 4.80 42.11
N THR A 999 -20.88 5.67 41.12
CA THR A 999 -20.54 5.29 39.75
C THR A 999 -19.12 4.73 39.72
N VAL A 1000 -18.17 5.41 40.36
CA VAL A 1000 -16.78 4.95 40.54
C VAL A 1000 -16.76 3.59 41.24
N PHE A 1001 -17.49 3.41 42.34
CA PHE A 1001 -17.55 2.15 43.07
C PHE A 1001 -17.99 0.97 42.19
N LYS A 1002 -19.11 1.12 41.45
CA LYS A 1002 -19.65 0.04 40.62
C LYS A 1002 -18.68 -0.36 39.50
N LEU A 1003 -18.08 0.63 38.85
CA LEU A 1003 -17.16 0.41 37.74
C LEU A 1003 -15.82 -0.17 38.22
N ALA A 1004 -15.26 0.37 39.30
CA ALA A 1004 -14.02 -0.11 39.90
C ALA A 1004 -14.13 -1.59 40.29
N VAL A 1005 -15.16 -1.98 41.07
CA VAL A 1005 -15.36 -3.38 41.48
C VAL A 1005 -15.47 -4.30 40.27
N LYS A 1006 -16.34 -3.95 39.31
CA LYS A 1006 -16.56 -4.80 38.12
C LYS A 1006 -15.30 -4.97 37.29
N LYS A 1007 -14.56 -3.87 37.04
CA LYS A 1007 -13.43 -3.86 36.12
C LYS A 1007 -12.16 -4.41 36.75
N MET A 1008 -11.90 -4.15 38.04
CA MET A 1008 -10.78 -4.77 38.74
C MET A 1008 -10.90 -6.30 38.78
N ILE A 1009 -12.11 -6.83 39.03
CA ILE A 1009 -12.35 -8.29 38.96
C ILE A 1009 -12.09 -8.83 37.55
N ALA A 1010 -12.56 -8.11 36.53
CA ALA A 1010 -12.35 -8.51 35.13
C ALA A 1010 -10.86 -8.51 34.78
N MET A 1011 -10.11 -7.47 35.16
CA MET A 1011 -8.66 -7.39 34.91
C MET A 1011 -7.90 -8.48 35.67
N LEU A 1012 -8.23 -8.71 36.94
CA LEU A 1012 -7.62 -9.78 37.72
C LEU A 1012 -7.87 -11.15 37.07
N SER A 1013 -9.10 -11.41 36.63
CA SER A 1013 -9.45 -12.64 35.92
C SER A 1013 -8.68 -12.78 34.62
N GLN A 1014 -8.48 -11.68 33.88
CA GLN A 1014 -7.70 -11.66 32.64
C GLN A 1014 -6.21 -11.91 32.88
N ALA A 1015 -5.64 -11.34 33.95
CA ALA A 1015 -4.24 -11.58 34.34
C ALA A 1015 -4.02 -13.04 34.78
N CYS A 1016 -4.95 -13.60 35.55
CA CYS A 1016 -4.97 -15.02 35.92
C CYS A 1016 -5.07 -15.92 34.68
N ALA A 1017 -6.00 -15.64 33.77
CA ALA A 1017 -6.16 -16.38 32.52
C ALA A 1017 -4.88 -16.33 31.66
N GLY A 1018 -4.22 -15.17 31.59
CA GLY A 1018 -2.92 -15.01 30.92
C GLY A 1018 -1.78 -15.83 31.52
N ARG A 1019 -2.01 -16.44 32.69
CA ARG A 1019 -1.06 -17.31 33.39
C ARG A 1019 -1.54 -18.75 33.57
N GLY A 1020 -2.68 -19.11 32.99
CA GLY A 1020 -3.25 -20.43 33.15
C GLY A 1020 -3.58 -20.78 34.60
N VAL A 1021 -3.86 -19.77 35.43
CA VAL A 1021 -4.33 -19.93 36.80
C VAL A 1021 -5.71 -19.30 36.93
N THR A 1022 -6.47 -19.75 37.90
CA THR A 1022 -7.75 -19.18 38.30
C THR A 1022 -7.56 -18.24 39.48
N VAL A 1023 -8.53 -17.37 39.73
CA VAL A 1023 -8.49 -16.44 40.87
C VAL A 1023 -8.45 -17.19 42.21
N ASP A 1024 -9.06 -18.38 42.29
CA ASP A 1024 -9.10 -19.21 43.50
C ASP A 1024 -7.73 -19.86 43.83
N GLU A 1025 -6.86 -19.99 42.83
CA GLU A 1025 -5.49 -20.51 42.95
C GLU A 1025 -4.48 -19.45 43.38
N LEU A 1026 -4.91 -18.20 43.59
CA LEU A 1026 -4.06 -17.15 44.16
C LEU A 1026 -3.94 -17.33 45.68
N ASP A 1027 -2.72 -17.16 46.19
CA ASP A 1027 -2.43 -17.16 47.62
C ASP A 1027 -2.75 -15.81 48.24
N TRP A 1028 -2.49 -14.73 47.49
CA TRP A 1028 -2.79 -13.36 47.88
C TRP A 1028 -3.40 -12.56 46.72
N ILE A 1029 -4.29 -11.63 47.06
CA ILE A 1029 -4.81 -10.61 46.13
C ILE A 1029 -4.51 -9.24 46.72
N VAL A 1030 -3.80 -8.42 45.95
CA VAL A 1030 -3.46 -7.02 46.27
C VAL A 1030 -4.24 -6.11 45.32
N PRO A 1031 -5.45 -5.66 45.71
CA PRO A 1031 -6.19 -4.67 44.95
C PRO A 1031 -5.63 -3.27 45.20
N HIS A 1032 -5.94 -2.35 44.28
CA HIS A 1032 -5.75 -0.92 44.51
C HIS A 1032 -6.45 -0.50 45.81
N GLN A 1033 -5.69 0.17 46.67
CA GLN A 1033 -6.13 0.57 48.00
C GLN A 1033 -6.86 1.92 47.88
N ALA A 1034 -8.04 1.88 47.27
CA ALA A 1034 -8.87 3.07 47.03
C ALA A 1034 -9.75 3.41 48.24
N ASN A 1035 -10.45 2.40 48.75
CA ASN A 1035 -11.18 2.41 50.02
C ASN A 1035 -11.54 0.96 50.40
N GLU A 1036 -11.78 0.70 51.68
CA GLU A 1036 -12.09 -0.64 52.19
C GLU A 1036 -13.36 -1.24 51.58
N ARG A 1037 -14.37 -0.42 51.25
CA ARG A 1037 -15.63 -0.90 50.69
C ARG A 1037 -15.44 -1.53 49.32
N ILE A 1038 -14.59 -0.95 48.46
CA ILE A 1038 -14.27 -1.51 47.13
C ILE A 1038 -13.52 -2.83 47.30
N ILE A 1039 -12.52 -2.87 48.17
CA ILE A 1039 -11.72 -4.07 48.47
C ILE A 1039 -12.64 -5.21 48.94
N GLU A 1040 -13.51 -4.92 49.91
CA GLU A 1040 -14.43 -5.89 50.49
C GLU A 1040 -15.51 -6.33 49.50
N ALA A 1041 -15.96 -5.43 48.60
CA ALA A 1041 -16.88 -5.78 47.53
C ALA A 1041 -16.24 -6.70 46.49
N ILE A 1042 -14.98 -6.44 46.10
CA ILE A 1042 -14.21 -7.33 45.23
C ILE A 1042 -14.09 -8.70 45.89
N ARG A 1043 -13.62 -8.74 47.15
CA ARG A 1043 -13.46 -9.97 47.94
C ARG A 1043 -14.74 -10.81 47.98
N LYS A 1044 -15.86 -10.20 48.35
CA LYS A 1044 -17.16 -10.88 48.42
C LYS A 1044 -17.63 -11.39 47.05
N THR A 1045 -17.40 -10.62 45.99
CA THR A 1045 -17.85 -10.97 44.63
C THR A 1045 -17.09 -12.17 44.07
N ILE A 1046 -15.77 -12.21 44.28
CA ILE A 1046 -14.92 -13.34 43.86
C ILE A 1046 -14.84 -14.46 44.91
N LYS A 1047 -15.55 -14.32 46.03
CA LYS A 1047 -15.57 -15.29 47.15
C LYS A 1047 -14.19 -15.58 47.76
N CYS A 1048 -13.30 -14.59 47.74
CA CYS A 1048 -11.96 -14.71 48.33
C CYS A 1048 -12.04 -14.72 49.87
N PRO A 1049 -11.35 -15.64 50.56
CA PRO A 1049 -11.24 -15.63 52.02
C PRO A 1049 -10.60 -14.33 52.53
N PRO A 1050 -11.02 -13.77 53.69
CA PRO A 1050 -10.46 -12.55 54.26
C PRO A 1050 -8.93 -12.56 54.40
N GLU A 1051 -8.35 -13.70 54.77
CA GLU A 1051 -6.92 -13.89 54.96
C GLU A 1051 -6.10 -13.85 53.66
N LYS A 1052 -6.73 -13.97 52.49
CA LYS A 1052 -6.07 -13.89 51.18
C LYS A 1052 -6.19 -12.51 50.52
N MET A 1053 -6.97 -11.58 51.08
CA MET A 1053 -7.18 -10.25 50.52
C MET A 1053 -6.38 -9.22 51.30
N PHE A 1054 -5.33 -8.66 50.67
CA PHE A 1054 -4.49 -7.67 51.32
C PHE A 1054 -5.21 -6.31 51.44
N ASN A 1055 -5.21 -5.74 52.64
CA ASN A 1055 -5.83 -4.46 52.92
C ASN A 1055 -5.05 -3.69 53.99
N HIS A 1056 -4.49 -2.54 53.61
CA HIS A 1056 -3.81 -1.61 54.53
C HIS A 1056 -4.35 -0.19 54.47
N ILE A 1057 -5.53 0.00 53.84
CA ILE A 1057 -6.13 1.31 53.60
C ILE A 1057 -6.28 2.14 54.89
N GLY A 1058 -6.51 1.49 56.03
CA GLY A 1058 -6.56 2.11 57.36
C GLY A 1058 -5.31 2.86 57.75
N LYS A 1059 -4.13 2.34 57.38
CA LYS A 1059 -2.83 2.86 57.79
C LYS A 1059 -2.38 4.05 56.95
N TYR A 1060 -2.63 4.02 55.64
CA TYR A 1060 -2.00 4.95 54.68
C TYR A 1060 -2.97 5.77 53.83
N ALA A 1061 -4.27 5.46 53.87
CA ALA A 1061 -5.27 6.01 52.95
C ALA A 1061 -4.95 5.68 51.47
N ASN A 1062 -5.68 6.31 50.54
CA ASN A 1062 -5.45 6.12 49.12
C ASN A 1062 -4.24 6.96 48.67
N THR A 1063 -3.11 6.31 48.45
CA THR A 1063 -1.87 6.91 47.92
C THR A 1063 -1.76 6.81 46.40
N SER A 1064 -2.88 6.59 45.71
CA SER A 1064 -2.99 6.48 44.24
C SER A 1064 -2.07 5.38 43.67
N SER A 1065 -1.20 5.71 42.72
CA SER A 1065 -0.33 4.76 42.00
C SER A 1065 0.64 4.04 42.95
N ASN A 1066 0.91 4.57 44.14
CA ASN A 1066 1.77 3.97 45.15
C ASN A 1066 1.15 2.76 45.86
N THR A 1067 -0.17 2.62 45.86
CA THR A 1067 -0.88 1.65 46.72
C THR A 1067 -0.44 0.19 46.53
N ILE A 1068 -0.29 -0.28 45.29
CA ILE A 1068 0.17 -1.64 45.01
C ILE A 1068 1.63 -1.87 45.41
N PRO A 1069 2.61 -1.06 44.97
CA PRO A 1069 4.00 -1.28 45.36
C PRO A 1069 4.20 -1.16 46.87
N PHE A 1070 3.47 -0.27 47.54
CA PHE A 1070 3.50 -0.16 48.99
C PHE A 1070 2.97 -1.42 49.69
N ALA A 1071 1.85 -1.97 49.20
CA ALA A 1071 1.30 -3.23 49.70
C ALA A 1071 2.26 -4.40 49.48
N LEU A 1072 2.92 -4.46 48.33
CA LEU A 1072 3.94 -5.49 48.05
C LEU A 1072 5.16 -5.37 48.98
N ALA A 1073 5.61 -4.15 49.29
CA ALA A 1073 6.72 -3.94 50.21
C ALA A 1073 6.44 -4.45 51.63
N GLU A 1074 5.17 -4.39 52.08
CA GLU A 1074 4.74 -4.95 53.37
C GLU A 1074 4.49 -6.46 53.32
N LEU A 1075 3.84 -6.96 52.26
CA LEU A 1075 3.41 -8.36 52.16
C LEU A 1075 4.56 -9.32 51.86
N MET A 1076 5.46 -8.94 50.95
CA MET A 1076 6.42 -9.85 50.33
C MET A 1076 7.55 -10.36 51.24
N PRO A 1077 7.99 -9.65 52.31
CA PRO A 1077 8.95 -10.19 53.27
C PRO A 1077 8.43 -11.38 54.08
N GLU A 1078 7.11 -11.46 54.31
CA GLU A 1078 6.47 -12.52 55.11
C GLU A 1078 5.81 -13.60 54.23
N THR A 1079 5.90 -13.49 52.91
CA THR A 1079 5.27 -14.39 51.94
C THR A 1079 6.20 -15.56 51.59
N GLU A 1080 5.68 -16.79 51.65
CA GLU A 1080 6.44 -18.02 51.31
C GLU A 1080 6.82 -18.07 49.83
N ALA A 1081 7.99 -18.62 49.50
CA ALA A 1081 8.43 -18.83 48.13
C ALA A 1081 7.45 -19.75 47.36
N GLY A 1082 7.21 -19.43 46.09
CA GLY A 1082 6.22 -20.09 45.24
C GLY A 1082 4.79 -19.52 45.36
N SER A 1083 4.53 -18.62 46.31
CA SER A 1083 3.20 -17.99 46.45
C SER A 1083 2.85 -17.17 45.22
N LYS A 1084 1.61 -17.30 44.73
CA LYS A 1084 1.05 -16.54 43.59
C LYS A 1084 0.22 -15.36 44.09
N ILE A 1085 0.61 -14.15 43.69
CA ILE A 1085 -0.03 -12.91 44.13
C ILE A 1085 -0.68 -12.21 42.93
N GLY A 1086 -2.00 -12.00 43.00
CA GLY A 1086 -2.74 -11.26 42.00
C GLY A 1086 -2.82 -9.77 42.33
N LEU A 1087 -2.44 -8.91 41.39
CA LEU A 1087 -2.49 -7.46 41.49
C LEU A 1087 -3.63 -6.94 40.62
N THR A 1088 -4.38 -5.94 41.09
CA THR A 1088 -5.36 -5.26 40.22
C THR A 1088 -5.60 -3.81 40.64
N ALA A 1089 -5.71 -2.90 39.66
CA ALA A 1089 -5.93 -1.48 39.87
C ALA A 1089 -6.94 -0.88 38.88
N PHE A 1090 -7.50 0.26 39.29
CA PHE A 1090 -8.19 1.22 38.43
C PHE A 1090 -7.64 2.62 38.70
N GLY A 1091 -7.73 3.54 37.75
CA GLY A 1091 -7.29 4.93 37.84
C GLY A 1091 -8.34 5.96 37.43
N GLY A 1092 -8.11 7.22 37.81
CA GLY A 1092 -8.80 8.39 37.24
C GLY A 1092 -8.63 8.44 35.72
N GLY A 1093 -9.70 8.76 34.99
CA GLY A 1093 -9.78 8.52 33.54
C GLY A 1093 -10.15 7.07 33.16
N PHE A 1094 -10.47 6.22 34.14
CA PHE A 1094 -10.91 4.83 33.97
C PHE A 1094 -9.94 3.97 33.16
N THR A 1095 -8.66 4.12 33.48
CA THR A 1095 -7.60 3.16 33.17
C THR A 1095 -7.63 2.01 34.18
N PHE A 1096 -7.26 0.81 33.74
CA PHE A 1096 -7.24 -0.39 34.55
C PHE A 1096 -6.00 -1.21 34.26
N GLY A 1097 -5.55 -1.97 35.25
CA GLY A 1097 -4.49 -2.93 35.06
C GLY A 1097 -4.54 -4.08 36.05
N ALA A 1098 -3.94 -5.21 35.70
CA ALA A 1098 -3.74 -6.33 36.60
C ALA A 1098 -2.52 -7.14 36.19
N ALA A 1099 -1.93 -7.85 37.16
CA ALA A 1099 -0.83 -8.77 36.93
C ALA A 1099 -0.92 -9.93 37.91
N VAL A 1100 -0.26 -11.04 37.60
CA VAL A 1100 0.03 -12.08 38.58
C VAL A 1100 1.53 -12.10 38.75
N ILE A 1101 2.02 -12.08 39.98
CA ILE A 1101 3.45 -12.23 40.30
C ILE A 1101 3.65 -13.48 41.15
N GLU A 1102 4.86 -14.01 41.17
CA GLU A 1102 5.18 -15.23 41.93
C GLU A 1102 6.43 -15.01 42.79
N LYS A 1103 6.31 -15.21 44.11
CA LYS A 1103 7.43 -15.06 45.04
C LYS A 1103 8.53 -16.08 44.72
N GLN A 1104 9.77 -15.63 44.63
CA GLN A 1104 10.95 -16.47 44.44
C GLN A 1104 11.74 -16.61 45.75
N GLU A 1105 12.57 -17.65 45.86
CA GLU A 1105 13.57 -17.74 46.93
C GLU A 1105 14.56 -16.58 46.80
N GLY A 1106 14.91 -15.95 47.94
CA GLY A 1106 15.69 -14.72 47.99
C GLY A 1106 17.20 -14.92 47.99
#